data_AF-A0A915UEK6-F1
#
_entry.id   AF-A0A915UEK6-F1
#
_cell.length_a   1.000
_cell.length_b   1.000
_cell.length_c   1.000
_cell.angle_alpha   90.00
_cell.angle_beta   90.00
_cell.angle_gamma   90.00
#
_symmetry.space_group_name_H-M   'P 1'
#
loop_
_entity.id
_entity.type
_entity.pdbx_description
1 polymer ?
#
loop_
_entity_poly.entity_id
_entity_poly.type
_entity_poly.pdbx_seq_one_letter_code
_entity_poly.pdbx_strand_id
1 'polypeptide(L)'
;MLGMRLPGVSHLTSRVLLSLAAVCGAAAPAAAQERVHEKLDVALDPATGRVAVRADVTADGGRREVEFLLHARLRISKAEPAAVEVPLGDVAWLGDIEGGEMQKAPAIKRYRVQLPMPGAAFHVEYEGVFDFALSDAREEYTRGFRSTPGLLSKEGVYLPGASGWYPLVGRALVTFEAVIAQPDGWRVVAEGEGTSRDADGRARWASKAPVDQVHLVGGPLRLTTQAAGAVEAQVYLHEDDNALAQKYLAATAQYLEMYRGLIGPYPYGKFALVENFWETGYGMPSFTLLGPQIIRFPFILTSSYPHEILHNWWGNSVFVDETGGNWCEGLTAYIADHLMQEQRSEDATYRRSTLQKYRDYVSTSQDFPLTQFRGRHSAATEAIGYGRTMMGFHMLRRLVGDEQFRTFLARFYRDFRGKRASFDDVRKTMEAVSGRDLARFFGDWTARTGAPTLALSDVKVTRQGISHVVEGRVSQVQPGEPFALDVPLVIQTDGKPVETTLPVTGRDFAFRVEMGATPLALHVDPAFDLFRRLDARETPPSLGQIFGDAAPLVVIAAKDSAARIAAYRAMVEGWKAPAHAPRIVLDTEVKALPADRSVWLLGRDNRFAKALVDGKSVRVDATRFVIDGQTMAGRDHAAIVVRRHPASPNHALGWIVADRVDAMPGLGRKLPHYGKYSYLGFEGAEPTNVLKGQWQASDSPLSVDLRGAAAKAAPVPPLSLGRAPLAALPAVFSETALKGHVDTLASAAYTGRGIGTPGLDEAAEYVEAQFKAAGLSPGMSDGSYRQPFSAARSPSGAPATLVNIIGVLAGSDPAMKDQSVVVTAHYDHLGMGWPDPRAGDENRLHPGADDNASGVAVLIELAKVMAAAGAPRRTVVFVAVSGEEAGMLGSKHYVEHPVRPREGIRAALNIDSVGRLGTTPLGVIGSGTATEWPHVFRGIGFVTGIQTQMAQQGLESSDQASFIARGIPAVQLFTPPHVDYHRPGDTADKVDVPGLVRVATVAREAVAYLAERPEPLTITITPTAGAPATAAAPASAGPRRAGFGVVPDFAFAGPGVKASGLVPGSPAEQAGMKAGDVLVEMAGKPLASLSAYSDVLKTLAPGQAVPIVFEHEGKKVSATVTLAAR
;
A
#
# COMPACT_ATOMS: atom_id res chain seq x y z
N MET A 1 -54.45 22.36 29.32
CA MET A 1 -55.55 22.93 30.12
C MET A 1 -55.00 23.30 31.49
N LEU A 2 -55.20 24.56 31.88
CA LEU A 2 -55.24 25.17 33.23
C LEU A 2 -54.20 24.73 34.30
N GLY A 3 -53.57 25.62 35.06
CA GLY A 3 -53.82 27.05 35.23
C GLY A 3 -52.93 27.68 36.29
N MET A 4 -52.72 28.98 36.10
CA MET A 4 -52.07 29.99 36.93
C MET A 4 -52.38 29.92 38.44
N ARG A 5 -51.50 30.46 39.29
CA ARG A 5 -51.58 31.84 39.82
C ARG A 5 -50.43 32.24 40.76
N LEU A 6 -49.98 33.48 40.53
CA LEU A 6 -49.11 34.36 41.33
C LEU A 6 -49.73 34.72 42.70
N PRO A 7 -48.96 35.24 43.69
CA PRO A 7 -48.79 36.71 43.79
C PRO A 7 -47.38 37.17 44.22
N GLY A 8 -47.03 38.41 43.84
CA GLY A 8 -45.77 39.09 44.21
C GLY A 8 -45.85 39.93 45.48
N VAL A 9 -44.70 40.49 45.91
CA VAL A 9 -44.54 41.63 46.83
C VAL A 9 -43.18 42.32 46.57
N SER A 10 -43.17 43.66 46.47
CA SER A 10 -42.05 44.61 46.55
C SER A 10 -41.90 45.13 47.99
N HIS A 11 -40.81 45.64 48.57
CA HIS A 11 -39.56 46.27 48.15
C HIS A 11 -38.51 46.07 49.27
N LEU A 12 -37.23 45.84 48.92
CA LEU A 12 -36.04 46.41 49.59
C LEU A 12 -34.80 45.94 48.83
N THR A 13 -33.96 46.85 48.32
CA THR A 13 -32.48 46.80 48.30
C THR A 13 -31.90 47.77 47.27
N SER A 14 -31.07 48.70 47.77
CA SER A 14 -30.05 49.42 47.00
C SER A 14 -28.73 48.65 47.11
N ARG A 15 -27.95 48.64 46.02
CA ARG A 15 -26.60 48.07 45.83
C ARG A 15 -26.53 46.57 45.47
N VAL A 16 -26.75 46.26 44.19
CA VAL A 16 -25.87 45.46 43.28
C VAL A 16 -26.45 45.65 41.86
N LEU A 17 -25.83 46.47 41.01
CA LEU A 17 -26.27 46.64 39.62
C LEU A 17 -25.08 47.08 38.76
N LEU A 18 -24.12 46.16 38.55
CA LEU A 18 -23.10 46.30 37.49
C LEU A 18 -22.40 44.97 37.16
N SER A 19 -23.14 43.89 36.87
CA SER A 19 -22.54 42.63 36.37
C SER A 19 -23.59 41.58 35.96
N LEU A 20 -24.46 41.88 34.98
CA LEU A 20 -25.33 40.87 34.33
C LEU A 20 -25.87 41.41 32.99
N ALA A 21 -24.96 41.65 32.05
CA ALA A 21 -25.26 41.85 30.63
C ALA A 21 -24.04 41.44 29.79
N ALA A 22 -23.59 40.20 29.97
CA ALA A 22 -22.51 39.59 29.19
C ALA A 22 -22.70 38.07 29.11
N VAL A 23 -23.93 37.61 28.85
CA VAL A 23 -24.22 36.20 28.50
C VAL A 23 -25.29 36.22 27.43
N CYS A 24 -24.84 36.50 26.21
CA CYS A 24 -25.43 36.19 24.91
C CYS A 24 -24.54 36.91 23.90
N GLY A 25 -23.33 36.41 23.71
CA GLY A 25 -22.58 36.70 22.49
C GLY A 25 -23.37 36.09 21.34
N ALA A 26 -24.28 36.86 20.76
CA ALA A 26 -24.83 36.53 19.47
C ALA A 26 -23.63 36.35 18.54
N ALA A 27 -23.41 35.12 18.06
CA ALA A 27 -22.44 34.85 17.03
C ALA A 27 -22.71 35.85 15.90
N ALA A 28 -21.70 36.64 15.54
CA ALA A 28 -21.77 37.42 14.32
C ALA A 28 -22.17 36.44 13.19
N PRO A 29 -23.13 36.79 12.32
CA PRO A 29 -23.47 35.93 11.20
C PRO A 29 -22.17 35.64 10.45
N ALA A 30 -21.89 34.36 10.18
CA ALA A 30 -20.74 33.97 9.38
C ALA A 30 -20.77 34.82 8.10
N ALA A 31 -19.71 35.60 7.86
CA ALA A 31 -19.62 36.39 6.64
C ALA A 31 -19.86 35.43 5.47
N ALA A 32 -20.80 35.78 4.59
CA ALA A 32 -21.09 34.94 3.43
C ALA A 32 -19.79 34.73 2.65
N GLN A 33 -19.49 33.48 2.29
CA GLN A 33 -18.31 33.11 1.51
C GLN A 33 -18.29 33.95 0.23
N GLU A 34 -17.34 34.88 0.12
CA GLU A 34 -17.17 35.69 -1.09
C GLU A 34 -16.80 34.77 -2.26
N ARG A 35 -17.35 35.10 -3.44
CA ARG A 35 -17.15 34.37 -4.69
C ARG A 35 -16.80 35.33 -5.80
N VAL A 36 -16.04 34.86 -6.78
CA VAL A 36 -15.70 35.62 -7.96
C VAL A 36 -15.82 34.73 -9.19
N HIS A 37 -16.27 35.30 -10.29
CA HIS A 37 -16.24 34.67 -11.60
C HIS A 37 -15.28 35.41 -12.51
N GLU A 38 -14.38 34.68 -13.16
CA GLU A 38 -13.35 35.24 -14.03
C GLU A 38 -13.40 34.66 -15.44
N LYS A 39 -13.36 35.53 -16.44
CA LYS A 39 -13.14 35.14 -17.84
C LYS A 39 -11.76 35.61 -18.27
N LEU A 40 -10.90 34.66 -18.64
CA LEU A 40 -9.49 34.89 -18.90
C LEU A 40 -9.15 34.56 -20.36
N ASP A 41 -8.60 35.53 -21.09
CA ASP A 41 -7.94 35.32 -22.38
C ASP A 41 -6.43 35.54 -22.18
N VAL A 42 -5.67 34.45 -22.26
CA VAL A 42 -4.26 34.39 -21.86
C VAL A 42 -3.39 34.09 -23.08
N ALA A 43 -2.31 34.84 -23.26
CA ALA A 43 -1.27 34.55 -24.25
C ALA A 43 0.07 34.27 -23.54
N LEU A 44 0.68 33.13 -23.88
CA LEU A 44 1.96 32.69 -23.34
C LEU A 44 3.05 32.78 -24.41
N ASP A 45 4.15 33.47 -24.10
CA ASP A 45 5.38 33.47 -24.90
C ASP A 45 6.55 32.86 -24.11
N PRO A 46 6.84 31.56 -24.29
CA PRO A 46 7.92 30.87 -23.57
C PRO A 46 9.33 31.32 -23.98
N ALA A 47 9.50 32.01 -25.11
CA ALA A 47 10.81 32.46 -25.54
C ALA A 47 11.28 33.68 -24.72
N THR A 48 10.33 34.49 -24.24
CA THR A 48 10.60 35.70 -23.45
C THR A 48 10.10 35.59 -22.00
N GLY A 49 9.41 34.51 -21.64
CA GLY A 49 8.74 34.33 -20.36
C GLY A 49 7.56 35.27 -20.16
N ARG A 50 7.03 35.86 -21.24
CA ARG A 50 5.97 36.88 -21.19
C ARG A 50 4.59 36.24 -21.11
N VAL A 51 3.79 36.75 -20.18
CA VAL A 51 2.37 36.43 -20.01
C VAL A 51 1.57 37.70 -20.27
N ALA A 52 0.57 37.65 -21.14
CA ALA A 52 -0.40 38.71 -21.36
C ALA A 52 -1.81 38.19 -21.10
N VAL A 53 -2.63 38.95 -20.39
CA VAL A 53 -3.97 38.52 -19.98
C VAL A 53 -4.98 39.63 -20.19
N ARG A 54 -6.16 39.26 -20.69
CA ARG A 54 -7.38 40.05 -20.60
C ARG A 54 -8.34 39.33 -19.67
N ALA A 55 -8.81 40.02 -18.64
CA ALA A 55 -9.67 39.46 -17.63
C ALA A 55 -10.97 40.27 -17.50
N ASP A 56 -12.11 39.59 -17.54
CA ASP A 56 -13.39 40.12 -17.07
C ASP A 56 -13.73 39.48 -15.73
N VAL A 57 -13.80 40.29 -14.68
CA VAL A 57 -13.92 39.83 -13.29
C VAL A 57 -15.24 40.29 -12.71
N THR A 58 -16.03 39.35 -12.22
CA THR A 58 -17.33 39.59 -11.58
C THR A 58 -17.28 39.11 -10.13
N ALA A 59 -17.21 40.04 -9.17
CA ALA A 59 -17.21 39.70 -7.75
C ALA A 59 -18.63 39.65 -7.19
N ASP A 60 -18.97 38.58 -6.47
CA ASP A 60 -20.22 38.46 -5.75
C ASP A 60 -20.17 39.33 -4.49
N GLY A 61 -20.99 40.38 -4.45
CA GLY A 61 -21.09 41.24 -3.29
C GLY A 61 -21.86 42.51 -3.58
N GLY A 62 -22.71 42.93 -2.65
CA GLY A 62 -23.47 44.19 -2.73
C GLY A 62 -22.60 45.47 -2.69
N ARG A 63 -21.28 45.35 -2.90
CA ARG A 63 -20.32 46.45 -2.84
C ARG A 63 -20.04 46.96 -4.24
N ARG A 64 -19.90 48.29 -4.37
CA ARG A 64 -19.43 48.93 -5.60
C ARG A 64 -17.91 49.07 -5.65
N GLU A 65 -17.24 48.98 -4.51
CA GLU A 65 -15.78 49.02 -4.44
C GLU A 65 -15.26 47.58 -4.38
N VAL A 66 -14.41 47.22 -5.34
CA VAL A 66 -13.73 45.91 -5.38
C VAL A 66 -12.24 46.15 -5.39
N GLU A 67 -11.53 45.45 -4.51
CA GLU A 67 -10.08 45.43 -4.47
C GLU A 67 -9.57 44.08 -4.99
N PHE A 68 -8.51 44.12 -5.78
CA PHE A 68 -7.85 42.91 -6.28
C PHE A 68 -6.33 43.06 -6.23
N LEU A 69 -5.65 41.92 -6.25
CA LEU A 69 -4.20 41.84 -6.22
C LEU A 69 -3.66 41.35 -7.57
N LEU A 70 -2.52 41.91 -7.98
CA LEU A 70 -1.72 41.42 -9.11
C LEU A 70 -0.24 41.42 -8.76
N HIS A 71 0.51 40.54 -9.40
CA HIS A 71 1.96 40.53 -9.26
C HIS A 71 2.57 41.88 -9.70
N ALA A 72 3.55 42.38 -8.95
CA ALA A 72 4.19 43.68 -9.19
C ALA A 72 4.98 43.77 -10.51
N ARG A 73 5.31 42.61 -11.10
CA ARG A 73 5.90 42.53 -12.46
C ARG A 73 4.86 42.64 -13.59
N LEU A 74 3.57 42.56 -13.27
CA LEU A 74 2.51 42.78 -14.23
C LEU A 74 2.18 44.27 -14.31
N ARG A 75 2.09 44.78 -15.54
CA ARG A 75 1.69 46.15 -15.82
C ARG A 75 0.30 46.15 -16.44
N ILE A 76 -0.63 46.85 -15.79
CA ILE A 76 -1.96 47.13 -16.35
C ILE A 76 -1.80 48.08 -17.53
N SER A 77 -2.22 47.63 -18.71
CA SER A 77 -2.28 48.44 -19.94
C SER A 77 -3.65 49.10 -20.11
N LYS A 78 -4.72 48.46 -19.62
CA LYS A 78 -6.09 48.95 -19.69
C LYS A 78 -6.91 48.46 -18.49
N ALA A 79 -7.79 49.30 -17.94
CA ALA A 79 -8.77 48.90 -16.94
C ALA A 79 -10.07 49.71 -17.10
N GLU A 80 -11.20 49.03 -17.14
CA GLU A 80 -12.55 49.62 -17.26
C GLU A 80 -13.50 48.98 -16.23
N PRO A 81 -13.94 49.69 -15.18
CA PRO A 81 -13.55 51.05 -14.77
C PRO A 81 -12.06 51.19 -14.40
N ALA A 82 -11.57 52.43 -14.31
CA ALA A 82 -10.16 52.68 -13.99
C ALA A 82 -9.74 52.03 -12.66
N ALA A 83 -8.66 51.25 -12.71
CA ALA A 83 -8.04 50.64 -11.53
C ALA A 83 -7.01 51.59 -10.93
N VAL A 84 -7.12 51.86 -9.63
CA VAL A 84 -6.21 52.74 -8.87
C VAL A 84 -5.38 51.89 -7.93
N GLU A 85 -4.05 52.03 -7.96
CA GLU A 85 -3.16 51.36 -7.00
C GLU A 85 -3.37 51.95 -5.60
N VAL A 86 -3.56 51.09 -4.60
CA VAL A 86 -3.77 51.46 -3.20
C VAL A 86 -2.72 50.75 -2.33
N PRO A 87 -2.44 51.22 -1.09
CA PRO A 87 -1.48 50.56 -0.20
C PRO A 87 -1.79 49.07 -0.06
N LEU A 88 -0.81 48.16 0.06
CA LEU A 88 -1.05 46.70 -0.03
C LEU A 88 -1.98 46.12 1.07
N GLY A 89 -1.89 46.62 2.30
CA GLY A 89 -2.63 46.05 3.44
C GLY A 89 -2.05 44.71 3.92
N ASP A 90 -2.85 43.93 4.66
CA ASP A 90 -2.47 42.59 5.12
C ASP A 90 -2.76 41.53 4.05
N VAL A 91 -1.71 40.87 3.60
CA VAL A 91 -1.73 39.79 2.60
C VAL A 91 -1.10 38.51 3.11
N ALA A 92 -0.99 38.34 4.44
CA ALA A 92 -0.41 37.13 5.05
C ALA A 92 -1.13 35.85 4.62
N TRP A 93 -2.44 35.95 4.34
CA TRP A 93 -3.28 34.85 3.87
C TRP A 93 -2.88 34.28 2.50
N LEU A 94 -2.09 34.98 1.67
CA LEU A 94 -1.58 34.43 0.41
C LEU A 94 -0.69 33.20 0.64
N GLY A 95 0.05 33.16 1.76
CA GLY A 95 0.87 32.00 2.13
C GLY A 95 0.04 30.78 2.54
N ASP A 96 -1.19 30.98 3.00
CA ASP A 96 -2.12 29.90 3.36
C ASP A 96 -2.63 29.16 2.11
N ILE A 97 -2.67 29.81 0.94
CA ILE A 97 -3.23 29.25 -0.30
C ILE A 97 -2.31 28.19 -0.93
N GLU A 98 -0.99 28.31 -0.72
CA GLU A 98 0.00 27.33 -1.21
C GLU A 98 0.45 26.32 -0.14
N GLY A 99 -0.30 26.17 0.96
CA GLY A 99 0.03 25.17 1.98
C GLY A 99 1.40 25.36 2.65
N GLY A 100 1.95 26.58 2.64
CA GLY A 100 3.24 26.91 3.29
C GLY A 100 4.51 26.59 2.48
N GLU A 101 4.40 26.34 1.17
CA GLU A 101 5.57 26.03 0.33
C GLU A 101 6.32 27.26 -0.22
N MET A 102 5.68 28.42 -0.26
CA MET A 102 6.26 29.64 -0.81
C MET A 102 7.31 30.26 0.15
N GLN A 103 8.56 30.37 -0.31
CA GLN A 103 9.72 30.79 0.50
C GLN A 103 9.71 32.29 0.86
N LYS A 104 9.05 33.11 0.03
CA LYS A 104 8.80 34.55 0.22
C LYS A 104 7.48 34.89 -0.44
N ALA A 105 6.65 35.71 0.20
CA ALA A 105 5.45 36.24 -0.44
C ALA A 105 5.84 36.93 -1.76
N PRO A 106 5.07 36.73 -2.84
CA PRO A 106 5.38 37.37 -4.11
C PRO A 106 5.32 38.89 -3.94
N ALA A 107 6.04 39.62 -4.78
CA ALA A 107 5.90 41.06 -4.81
C ALA A 107 4.53 41.37 -5.42
N ILE A 108 3.54 41.73 -4.61
CA ILE A 108 2.16 41.96 -5.02
C ILE A 108 1.79 43.45 -4.90
N LYS A 109 0.93 43.92 -5.80
CA LYS A 109 0.29 45.23 -5.75
C LYS A 109 -1.22 45.08 -5.55
N ARG A 110 -1.82 46.02 -4.83
CA ARG A 110 -3.27 46.09 -4.61
C ARG A 110 -3.86 47.20 -5.46
N TYR A 111 -4.94 46.88 -6.15
CA TYR A 111 -5.69 47.79 -6.99
C TYR A 111 -7.13 47.85 -6.51
N ARG A 112 -7.76 49.02 -6.71
CA ARG A 112 -9.17 49.27 -6.42
C ARG A 112 -9.89 49.73 -7.67
N VAL A 113 -11.06 49.16 -7.92
CA VAL A 113 -11.99 49.58 -8.97
C VAL A 113 -13.33 49.99 -8.37
N GLN A 114 -13.91 51.03 -8.95
CA GLN A 114 -15.23 51.54 -8.59
C GLN A 114 -16.25 51.09 -9.64
N LEU A 115 -17.00 50.03 -9.32
CA LEU A 115 -18.02 49.47 -10.19
C LEU A 115 -19.21 50.42 -10.38
N PRO A 116 -19.83 50.44 -11.58
CA PRO A 116 -21.01 51.26 -11.85
C PRO A 116 -22.21 50.85 -10.97
N MET A 117 -22.38 49.56 -10.72
CA MET A 117 -23.35 48.98 -9.81
C MET A 117 -22.75 47.75 -9.11
N PRO A 118 -23.23 47.37 -7.91
CA PRO A 118 -22.80 46.14 -7.26
C PRO A 118 -22.99 44.90 -8.16
N GLY A 119 -22.01 44.00 -8.17
CA GLY A 119 -22.02 42.79 -9.00
C GLY A 119 -21.78 43.02 -10.51
N ALA A 120 -21.50 44.25 -10.95
CA ALA A 120 -21.06 44.49 -12.33
C ALA A 120 -19.63 43.95 -12.53
N ALA A 121 -19.34 43.43 -13.73
CA ALA A 121 -17.99 43.02 -14.10
C ALA A 121 -17.07 44.24 -14.31
N PHE A 122 -15.79 44.08 -14.04
CA PHE A 122 -14.75 45.00 -14.50
C PHE A 122 -13.78 44.28 -15.45
N HIS A 123 -13.27 45.04 -16.42
CA HIS A 123 -12.33 44.56 -17.42
C HIS A 123 -10.93 45.06 -17.10
N VAL A 124 -9.92 44.21 -17.22
CA VAL A 124 -8.51 44.59 -17.04
C VAL A 124 -7.61 43.84 -18.04
N GLU A 125 -6.73 44.57 -18.72
CA GLU A 125 -5.68 44.03 -19.57
C GLU A 125 -4.32 44.33 -18.94
N TYR A 126 -3.45 43.32 -18.87
CA TYR A 126 -2.14 43.45 -18.24
C TYR A 126 -1.14 42.42 -18.79
N GLU A 127 0.14 42.71 -18.62
CA GLU A 127 1.21 41.84 -19.10
C GLU A 127 2.50 41.99 -18.29
N GLY A 128 3.35 40.96 -18.33
CA GLY A 128 4.64 40.96 -17.64
C GLY A 128 5.43 39.68 -17.87
N VAL A 129 6.56 39.54 -17.18
CA VAL A 129 7.47 38.38 -17.31
C VAL A 129 7.46 37.52 -16.05
N PHE A 130 7.21 36.23 -16.24
CA PHE A 130 7.24 35.19 -15.22
C PHE A 130 8.43 34.26 -15.48
N ASP A 131 9.60 34.71 -15.05
CA ASP A 131 10.82 33.90 -15.01
C ASP A 131 11.40 34.05 -13.60
N PHE A 132 10.91 33.20 -12.69
CA PHE A 132 11.43 33.09 -11.34
C PHE A 132 12.19 31.78 -11.24
N ALA A 133 13.51 31.90 -11.00
CA ALA A 133 14.37 30.75 -10.80
C ALA A 133 13.83 29.85 -9.69
N LEU A 134 14.02 28.55 -9.88
CA LEU A 134 13.70 27.55 -8.87
C LEU A 134 14.53 27.82 -7.60
N SER A 135 13.89 27.69 -6.43
CA SER A 135 14.54 27.82 -5.14
C SER A 135 15.69 26.83 -4.98
N ASP A 136 16.58 27.08 -4.02
CA ASP A 136 17.47 26.03 -3.52
C ASP A 136 16.63 24.88 -2.94
N ALA A 137 17.12 23.65 -3.09
CA ALA A 137 16.45 22.46 -2.55
C ALA A 137 16.35 22.54 -1.02
N ARG A 138 15.18 22.27 -0.43
CA ARG A 138 15.02 22.20 1.04
C ARG A 138 15.86 21.05 1.62
N GLU A 139 16.69 21.33 2.63
CA GLU A 139 17.51 20.31 3.33
C GLU A 139 16.67 19.18 3.95
N GLU A 140 15.42 19.47 4.38
CA GLU A 140 14.51 18.47 4.95
C GLU A 140 13.82 17.57 3.91
N TYR A 141 13.91 17.91 2.61
CA TYR A 141 13.34 17.12 1.52
C TYR A 141 14.47 16.55 0.64
N THR A 142 14.87 15.32 0.94
CA THR A 142 15.93 14.57 0.21
C THR A 142 15.65 14.33 -1.28
N ARG A 143 14.50 14.74 -1.81
CA ARG A 143 14.13 14.61 -3.24
C ARG A 143 14.52 15.82 -4.09
N GLY A 144 15.11 16.86 -3.49
CA GLY A 144 15.48 18.05 -4.25
C GLY A 144 14.29 18.87 -4.74
N PHE A 145 13.17 18.84 -4.00
CA PHE A 145 12.01 19.66 -4.31
C PHE A 145 12.41 21.13 -4.27
N ARG A 146 12.12 21.82 -5.36
CA ARG A 146 12.32 23.26 -5.53
C ARG A 146 10.97 23.88 -5.76
N SER A 147 10.73 25.05 -5.18
CA SER A 147 9.54 25.84 -5.43
C SER A 147 9.87 27.07 -6.27
N THR A 148 8.87 27.64 -6.90
CA THR A 148 8.99 28.90 -7.62
C THR A 148 7.66 29.67 -7.48
N PRO A 149 7.69 31.00 -7.31
CA PRO A 149 6.47 31.82 -7.38
C PRO A 149 5.81 31.79 -8.77
N GLY A 150 6.47 31.27 -9.80
CA GLY A 150 5.92 31.11 -11.14
C GLY A 150 7.02 31.04 -12.20
N LEU A 151 6.81 30.27 -13.26
CA LEU A 151 7.84 30.07 -14.27
C LEU A 151 7.19 29.80 -15.63
N LEU A 152 7.61 30.56 -16.64
CA LEU A 152 7.29 30.34 -18.05
C LEU A 152 8.61 30.32 -18.83
N SER A 153 8.95 29.17 -19.38
CA SER A 153 10.16 28.95 -20.17
C SER A 153 9.89 28.00 -21.33
N LYS A 154 10.91 27.59 -22.08
CA LYS A 154 10.73 26.62 -23.19
C LYS A 154 10.39 25.21 -22.70
N GLU A 155 10.74 24.91 -21.46
CA GLU A 155 10.50 23.63 -20.80
C GLU A 155 9.04 23.47 -20.36
N GLY A 156 8.36 24.57 -20.02
CA GLY A 156 6.96 24.56 -19.63
C GLY A 156 6.46 25.84 -18.96
N VAL A 157 5.23 25.76 -18.45
CA VAL A 157 4.58 26.81 -17.68
C VAL A 157 4.14 26.26 -16.32
N TYR A 158 4.33 27.06 -15.28
CA TYR A 158 3.76 26.87 -13.95
C TYR A 158 3.41 28.25 -13.37
N LEU A 159 2.12 28.55 -13.29
CA LEU A 159 1.60 29.79 -12.74
C LEU A 159 0.57 29.44 -11.64
N PRO A 160 0.99 29.38 -10.37
CA PRO A 160 0.07 29.14 -9.26
C PRO A 160 -0.70 30.41 -8.92
N GLY A 161 -1.93 30.29 -8.44
CA GLY A 161 -2.78 31.47 -8.22
C GLY A 161 -2.20 32.46 -7.23
N ALA A 162 -1.56 31.97 -6.15
CA ALA A 162 -0.92 32.81 -5.14
C ALA A 162 0.22 33.71 -5.69
N SER A 163 0.71 33.45 -6.91
CA SER A 163 1.63 34.34 -7.63
C SER A 163 1.01 35.68 -8.03
N GLY A 164 -0.33 35.79 -8.05
CA GLY A 164 -1.02 36.98 -8.56
C GLY A 164 -0.89 37.15 -10.07
N TRP A 165 -0.76 36.05 -10.83
CA TRP A 165 -0.78 36.07 -12.30
C TRP A 165 -2.17 36.44 -12.87
N TYR A 166 -3.22 36.28 -12.07
CA TYR A 166 -4.58 36.73 -12.33
C TYR A 166 -5.13 37.61 -11.20
N PRO A 167 -6.22 38.38 -11.41
CA PRO A 167 -6.76 39.30 -10.41
C PRO A 167 -7.30 38.57 -9.17
N LEU A 168 -6.53 38.54 -8.07
CA LEU A 168 -6.99 37.89 -6.83
C LEU A 168 -7.90 38.82 -6.03
N VAL A 169 -9.18 38.46 -5.87
CA VAL A 169 -10.17 39.23 -5.09
C VAL A 169 -10.29 38.65 -3.68
N GLY A 170 -9.47 39.14 -2.76
CA GLY A 170 -9.49 38.70 -1.36
C GLY A 170 -9.35 37.17 -1.22
N ARG A 171 -10.06 36.56 -0.26
CA ARG A 171 -10.10 35.09 -0.05
C ARG A 171 -11.28 34.42 -0.77
N ALA A 172 -11.81 35.07 -1.82
CA ALA A 172 -12.97 34.58 -2.54
C ALA A 172 -12.68 33.24 -3.23
N LEU A 173 -13.69 32.37 -3.30
CA LEU A 173 -13.60 31.18 -4.15
C LEU A 173 -13.90 31.58 -5.59
N VAL A 174 -13.11 31.05 -6.52
CA VAL A 174 -13.12 31.42 -7.94
C VAL A 174 -13.89 30.38 -8.74
N THR A 175 -14.75 30.85 -9.65
CA THR A 175 -15.16 30.07 -10.83
C THR A 175 -14.56 30.76 -12.04
N PHE A 176 -14.24 30.03 -13.10
CA PHE A 176 -13.59 30.65 -14.25
C PHE A 176 -13.90 29.98 -15.58
N GLU A 177 -13.68 30.75 -16.65
CA GLU A 177 -13.53 30.31 -18.03
C GLU A 177 -12.19 30.86 -18.54
N ALA A 178 -11.30 30.02 -19.05
CA ALA A 178 -10.00 30.42 -19.55
C ALA A 178 -9.77 29.90 -20.97
N VAL A 179 -9.30 30.78 -21.86
CA VAL A 179 -8.78 30.46 -23.18
C VAL A 179 -7.31 30.84 -23.21
N ILE A 180 -6.45 29.88 -23.53
CA ILE A 180 -4.99 30.07 -23.50
C ILE A 180 -4.44 29.87 -24.91
N ALA A 181 -3.91 30.95 -25.48
CA ALA A 181 -3.04 30.91 -26.64
C ALA A 181 -1.64 30.41 -26.21
N GLN A 182 -1.30 29.22 -26.70
CA GLN A 182 -0.10 28.47 -26.34
C GLN A 182 0.74 28.14 -27.59
N PRO A 183 2.03 27.81 -27.44
CA PRO A 183 2.88 27.39 -28.55
C PRO A 183 2.40 26.10 -29.24
N ASP A 184 2.87 25.87 -30.47
CA ASP A 184 2.62 24.61 -31.16
C ASP A 184 3.27 23.42 -30.43
N GLY A 185 2.55 22.29 -30.39
CA GLY A 185 2.97 21.09 -29.67
C GLY A 185 2.82 21.16 -28.15
N TRP A 186 2.42 22.31 -27.59
CA TRP A 186 2.17 22.45 -26.16
C TRP A 186 0.77 21.99 -25.77
N ARG A 187 0.63 21.60 -24.51
CA ARG A 187 -0.62 21.33 -23.81
C ARG A 187 -0.56 22.00 -22.44
N VAL A 188 -1.46 22.96 -22.22
CA VAL A 188 -1.64 23.64 -20.92
C VAL A 188 -2.88 23.06 -20.23
N VAL A 189 -2.77 22.82 -18.94
CA VAL A 189 -3.78 22.23 -18.06
C VAL A 189 -4.13 23.22 -16.95
N ALA A 190 -5.41 23.31 -16.65
CA ALA A 190 -5.97 24.03 -15.51
C ALA A 190 -7.02 23.17 -14.80
N GLU A 191 -7.63 23.71 -13.74
CA GLU A 191 -8.70 23.08 -12.98
C GLU A 191 -10.00 22.91 -13.79
N GLY A 192 -10.85 21.99 -13.35
CA GLY A 192 -12.22 21.85 -13.85
C GLY A 192 -12.34 20.93 -15.05
N GLU A 193 -13.04 21.38 -16.09
CA GLU A 193 -13.37 20.64 -17.31
C GLU A 193 -12.92 21.41 -18.56
N GLY A 194 -12.55 20.70 -19.63
CA GLY A 194 -12.07 21.34 -20.86
C GLY A 194 -11.07 20.50 -21.65
N THR A 195 -10.32 21.17 -22.53
CA THR A 195 -9.28 20.56 -23.37
C THR A 195 -7.96 21.32 -23.24
N SER A 196 -6.87 20.57 -23.14
CA SER A 196 -5.52 21.13 -23.14
C SER A 196 -5.06 21.64 -24.50
N ARG A 197 -5.73 21.24 -25.59
CA ARG A 197 -5.48 21.71 -26.96
C ARG A 197 -6.67 21.37 -27.86
N ASP A 198 -7.35 22.38 -28.35
CA ASP A 198 -8.44 22.27 -29.31
C ASP A 198 -7.94 22.23 -30.77
N ALA A 199 -8.87 22.28 -31.73
CA ALA A 199 -8.56 22.27 -33.15
C ALA A 199 -7.81 23.53 -33.63
N ASP A 200 -7.97 24.66 -32.93
CA ASP A 200 -7.26 25.92 -33.19
C ASP A 200 -5.90 25.97 -32.47
N GLY A 201 -5.50 24.88 -31.79
CA GLY A 201 -4.28 24.79 -31.02
C GLY A 201 -4.33 25.45 -29.64
N ARG A 202 -5.49 25.96 -29.19
CA ARG A 202 -5.65 26.68 -27.92
C ARG A 202 -6.07 25.73 -26.79
N ALA A 203 -5.67 26.01 -25.56
CA ALA A 203 -6.24 25.34 -24.40
C ALA A 203 -7.51 26.07 -23.95
N ARG A 204 -8.54 25.32 -23.53
CA ARG A 204 -9.80 25.86 -23.03
C ARG A 204 -10.19 25.12 -21.77
N TRP A 205 -10.32 25.85 -20.67
CA TRP A 205 -10.65 25.30 -19.37
C TRP A 205 -11.77 26.10 -18.72
N ALA A 206 -12.63 25.44 -17.97
CA ALA A 206 -13.63 26.09 -17.16
C ALA A 206 -13.85 25.31 -15.86
N SER A 207 -14.05 26.03 -14.76
CA SER A 207 -14.53 25.43 -13.53
C SER A 207 -15.82 26.09 -13.10
N LYS A 208 -16.93 25.34 -13.25
CA LYS A 208 -18.25 25.71 -12.72
C LYS A 208 -18.35 25.50 -11.21
N ALA A 209 -17.57 24.55 -10.68
CA ALA A 209 -17.40 24.38 -9.24
C ALA A 209 -16.40 25.44 -8.72
N PRO A 210 -16.65 26.06 -7.57
CA PRO A 210 -15.69 26.99 -6.98
C PRO A 210 -14.38 26.28 -6.65
N VAL A 211 -13.25 26.89 -7.03
CA VAL A 211 -11.88 26.54 -6.63
C VAL A 211 -11.31 27.64 -5.73
N ASP A 212 -10.28 27.36 -4.95
CA ASP A 212 -9.59 28.36 -4.13
C ASP A 212 -8.55 29.18 -4.91
N GLN A 213 -8.04 28.63 -6.01
CA GLN A 213 -7.13 29.31 -6.92
C GLN A 213 -7.14 28.69 -8.33
N VAL A 214 -6.63 29.44 -9.31
CA VAL A 214 -6.46 29.00 -10.70
C VAL A 214 -4.97 28.77 -11.02
N HIS A 215 -4.63 27.57 -11.47
CA HIS A 215 -3.29 27.22 -11.94
C HIS A 215 -3.24 27.11 -13.46
N LEU A 216 -2.13 27.55 -14.06
CA LEU A 216 -1.75 27.14 -15.41
C LEU A 216 -0.46 26.33 -15.34
N VAL A 217 -0.55 25.06 -15.72
CA VAL A 217 0.59 24.15 -15.77
C VAL A 217 0.68 23.49 -17.14
N GLY A 218 1.87 23.15 -17.62
CA GLY A 218 2.00 22.38 -18.85
C GLY A 218 3.27 22.67 -19.62
N GLY A 219 3.27 22.30 -20.89
CA GLY A 219 4.45 22.38 -21.74
C GLY A 219 4.34 21.44 -22.94
N PRO A 220 5.48 21.00 -23.53
CA PRO A 220 5.49 19.97 -24.57
C PRO A 220 5.13 18.61 -23.96
N LEU A 221 3.84 18.31 -23.91
CA LEU A 221 3.26 17.12 -23.26
C LEU A 221 2.41 16.30 -24.24
N ARG A 222 2.42 14.98 -24.06
CA ARG A 222 1.57 13.99 -24.71
C ARG A 222 0.43 13.64 -23.76
N LEU A 223 -0.78 13.49 -24.30
CA LEU A 223 -1.99 13.20 -23.54
C LEU A 223 -2.49 11.79 -23.87
N THR A 224 -2.73 11.00 -22.83
CA THR A 224 -3.48 9.74 -22.89
C THR A 224 -4.69 9.83 -21.97
N THR A 225 -5.85 9.34 -22.42
CA THR A 225 -7.13 9.48 -21.71
C THR A 225 -7.84 8.14 -21.57
N GLN A 226 -8.63 7.99 -20.50
CA GLN A 226 -9.54 6.86 -20.29
C GLN A 226 -10.80 7.33 -19.55
N ALA A 227 -11.96 6.77 -19.89
CA ALA A 227 -13.18 6.98 -19.12
C ALA A 227 -13.12 6.27 -17.76
N ALA A 228 -13.46 6.99 -16.69
CA ALA A 228 -13.58 6.49 -15.32
C ALA A 228 -14.99 6.81 -14.79
N GLY A 229 -15.98 6.07 -15.29
CA GLY A 229 -17.39 6.38 -15.07
C GLY A 229 -17.78 7.68 -15.78
N ALA A 230 -18.28 8.67 -15.03
CA ALA A 230 -18.63 9.99 -15.57
C ALA A 230 -17.45 10.98 -15.61
N VAL A 231 -16.27 10.57 -15.17
CA VAL A 231 -15.05 11.40 -15.09
C VAL A 231 -14.08 10.95 -16.17
N GLU A 232 -13.39 11.89 -16.82
CA GLU A 232 -12.28 11.56 -17.70
C GLU A 232 -10.97 11.50 -16.91
N ALA A 233 -10.33 10.33 -16.87
CA ALA A 233 -8.97 10.18 -16.37
C ALA A 233 -8.00 10.60 -17.47
N GLN A 234 -7.02 11.44 -17.13
CA GLN A 234 -6.03 11.96 -18.06
C GLN A 234 -4.62 11.76 -17.52
N VAL A 235 -3.66 11.49 -18.40
CA VAL A 235 -2.23 11.47 -18.07
C VAL A 235 -1.47 12.29 -19.11
N TYR A 236 -0.69 13.25 -18.62
CA TYR A 236 0.18 14.10 -19.44
C TYR A 236 1.64 13.77 -19.16
N LEU A 237 2.39 13.33 -20.17
CA LEU A 237 3.81 12.97 -20.06
C LEU A 237 4.65 13.74 -21.08
N HIS A 238 5.90 14.04 -20.77
CA HIS A 238 6.85 14.59 -21.72
C HIS A 238 7.26 13.55 -22.78
N GLU A 239 7.44 12.31 -22.35
CA GLU A 239 7.83 11.18 -23.18
C GLU A 239 6.61 10.34 -23.58
N ASP A 240 6.75 9.57 -24.67
CA ASP A 240 5.72 8.63 -25.11
C ASP A 240 5.81 7.32 -24.32
N ASP A 241 5.39 7.36 -23.06
CA ASP A 241 5.37 6.19 -22.17
C ASP A 241 3.92 5.75 -21.90
N ASN A 242 3.32 5.09 -22.90
CA ASN A 242 1.95 4.58 -22.80
C ASN A 242 1.79 3.59 -21.63
N ALA A 243 2.82 2.80 -21.30
CA ALA A 243 2.74 1.84 -20.20
C ALA A 243 2.60 2.54 -18.85
N LEU A 244 3.37 3.61 -18.62
CA LEU A 244 3.23 4.44 -17.44
C LEU A 244 1.87 5.13 -17.40
N ALA A 245 1.41 5.68 -18.53
CA ALA A 245 0.11 6.33 -18.63
C ALA A 245 -1.04 5.37 -18.27
N GLN A 246 -1.07 4.15 -18.83
CA GLN A 246 -2.11 3.16 -18.52
C GLN A 246 -2.15 2.79 -17.04
N LYS A 247 -0.99 2.69 -16.37
CA LYS A 247 -0.95 2.42 -14.91
C LYS A 247 -1.63 3.52 -14.11
N TYR A 248 -1.36 4.77 -14.42
CA TYR A 248 -1.99 5.90 -13.74
C TYR A 248 -3.48 6.05 -14.09
N LEU A 249 -3.89 5.80 -15.34
CA LEU A 249 -5.30 5.80 -15.73
C LEU A 249 -6.09 4.73 -14.98
N ALA A 250 -5.58 3.50 -14.92
CA ALA A 250 -6.20 2.40 -14.18
C ALA A 250 -6.29 2.69 -12.67
N ALA A 251 -5.20 3.18 -12.06
CA ALA A 251 -5.20 3.56 -10.65
C ALA A 251 -6.20 4.69 -10.36
N THR A 252 -6.25 5.70 -11.23
CA THR A 252 -7.22 6.82 -11.12
C THR A 252 -8.64 6.29 -11.12
N ALA A 253 -9.00 5.42 -12.06
CA ALA A 253 -10.34 4.85 -12.14
C ALA A 253 -10.72 4.08 -10.86
N GLN A 254 -9.81 3.26 -10.31
CA GLN A 254 -10.07 2.49 -9.10
C GLN A 254 -10.27 3.36 -7.86
N TYR A 255 -9.39 4.35 -7.64
CA TYR A 255 -9.49 5.23 -6.49
C TYR A 255 -10.70 6.17 -6.58
N LEU A 256 -11.00 6.70 -7.77
CA LEU A 256 -12.21 7.50 -7.98
C LEU A 256 -13.46 6.69 -7.63
N GLU A 257 -13.55 5.43 -8.04
CA GLU A 257 -14.73 4.61 -7.75
C GLU A 257 -14.83 4.27 -6.25
N MET A 258 -13.73 3.92 -5.59
CA MET A 258 -13.70 3.67 -4.15
C MET A 258 -14.17 4.90 -3.35
N TYR A 259 -13.62 6.08 -3.65
CA TYR A 259 -13.99 7.32 -2.96
C TYR A 259 -15.41 7.79 -3.31
N ARG A 260 -15.87 7.58 -4.56
CA ARG A 260 -17.26 7.86 -4.95
C ARG A 260 -18.26 7.01 -4.17
N GLY A 261 -17.95 5.73 -3.98
CA GLY A 261 -18.76 4.82 -3.16
C GLY A 261 -18.76 5.19 -1.68
N LEU A 262 -17.66 5.73 -1.15
CA LEU A 262 -17.51 6.08 0.26
C LEU A 262 -18.08 7.47 0.61
N ILE A 263 -17.87 8.47 -0.24
CA ILE A 263 -18.10 9.89 0.06
C ILE A 263 -19.21 10.48 -0.81
N GLY A 264 -19.22 10.17 -2.12
CA GLY A 264 -20.18 10.71 -3.07
C GLY A 264 -19.55 11.20 -4.37
N PRO A 265 -20.32 11.85 -5.26
CA PRO A 265 -19.89 12.12 -6.63
C PRO A 265 -18.64 12.99 -6.68
N TYR A 266 -17.72 12.63 -7.58
CA TYR A 266 -16.51 13.38 -7.82
C TYR A 266 -16.84 14.82 -8.32
N PRO A 267 -16.13 15.85 -7.85
CA PRO A 267 -16.59 17.22 -8.02
C PRO A 267 -16.34 17.87 -9.40
N TYR A 268 -15.48 17.26 -10.23
CA TYR A 268 -14.99 17.83 -11.49
C TYR A 268 -15.27 16.93 -12.70
N GLY A 269 -15.07 17.45 -13.91
CA GLY A 269 -15.22 16.67 -15.15
C GLY A 269 -14.04 15.73 -15.44
N LYS A 270 -12.84 16.05 -14.92
CA LYS A 270 -11.62 15.23 -15.09
C LYS A 270 -10.83 15.05 -13.80
N PHE A 271 -9.98 14.03 -13.79
CA PHE A 271 -8.79 13.98 -12.94
C PHE A 271 -7.55 13.72 -13.81
N ALA A 272 -6.50 14.53 -13.67
CA ALA A 272 -5.28 14.37 -14.44
C ALA A 272 -4.03 14.11 -13.59
N LEU A 273 -3.18 13.18 -14.01
CA LEU A 273 -1.75 13.23 -13.68
C LEU A 273 -1.05 14.14 -14.70
N VAL A 274 -0.31 15.13 -14.24
CA VAL A 274 0.54 15.97 -15.08
C VAL A 274 1.99 15.79 -14.69
N GLU A 275 2.83 15.31 -15.61
CA GLU A 275 4.28 15.30 -15.44
C GLU A 275 4.81 16.74 -15.49
N ASN A 276 5.61 17.10 -14.50
CA ASN A 276 6.26 18.40 -14.43
C ASN A 276 7.67 18.36 -15.03
N PHE A 277 8.21 19.53 -15.37
CA PHE A 277 9.57 19.67 -15.89
C PHE A 277 10.65 19.83 -14.80
N TRP A 278 10.28 19.68 -13.52
CA TRP A 278 11.18 19.47 -12.39
C TRP A 278 10.52 18.62 -11.29
N GLU A 279 11.31 18.15 -10.31
CA GLU A 279 10.77 17.34 -9.22
C GLU A 279 9.76 18.12 -8.37
N THR A 280 8.53 17.60 -8.29
CA THR A 280 7.38 18.17 -7.54
C THR A 280 6.43 17.07 -7.05
N GLY A 281 5.54 17.43 -6.14
CA GLY A 281 4.52 16.54 -5.57
C GLY A 281 3.29 17.33 -5.12
N TYR A 282 2.60 17.99 -6.05
CA TYR A 282 1.53 18.95 -5.74
C TYR A 282 0.15 18.40 -6.12
N GLY A 283 -0.84 18.63 -5.26
CA GLY A 283 -2.24 18.36 -5.52
C GLY A 283 -3.01 19.65 -5.86
N MET A 284 -3.77 19.62 -6.95
CA MET A 284 -4.62 20.72 -7.39
C MET A 284 -6.08 20.25 -7.54
N PRO A 285 -7.06 21.16 -7.59
CA PRO A 285 -8.40 20.78 -8.00
C PRO A 285 -8.39 20.16 -9.40
N SER A 286 -8.88 18.93 -9.53
CA SER A 286 -8.96 18.11 -10.75
C SER A 286 -7.65 17.58 -11.36
N PHE A 287 -6.49 17.79 -10.73
CA PHE A 287 -5.23 17.20 -11.22
C PHE A 287 -4.12 17.19 -10.15
N THR A 288 -3.07 16.42 -10.37
CA THR A 288 -1.84 16.45 -9.57
C THR A 288 -0.64 16.70 -10.49
N LEU A 289 0.33 17.48 -10.01
CA LEU A 289 1.56 17.83 -10.71
C LEU A 289 2.74 17.11 -10.03
N LEU A 290 3.29 16.12 -10.70
CA LEU A 290 4.33 15.25 -10.14
C LEU A 290 5.62 15.31 -10.96
N GLY A 291 6.75 15.19 -10.25
CA GLY A 291 8.08 15.20 -10.85
C GLY A 291 8.39 14.00 -11.76
N PRO A 292 9.29 14.15 -12.74
CA PRO A 292 9.59 13.11 -13.72
C PRO A 292 10.18 11.85 -13.06
N GLN A 293 11.05 11.97 -12.06
CA GLN A 293 11.54 10.78 -11.35
C GLN A 293 10.45 10.16 -10.46
N ILE A 294 9.63 11.01 -9.83
CA ILE A 294 8.61 10.57 -8.87
C ILE A 294 7.56 9.69 -9.54
N ILE A 295 7.04 10.09 -10.69
CA ILE A 295 5.97 9.34 -11.35
C ILE A 295 6.40 7.91 -11.74
N ARG A 296 7.71 7.68 -11.88
CA ARG A 296 8.29 6.39 -12.27
C ARG A 296 8.53 5.46 -11.06
N PHE A 297 8.35 5.93 -9.81
CA PHE A 297 8.46 5.08 -8.63
C PHE A 297 7.21 4.21 -8.44
N PRO A 298 7.32 2.86 -8.40
CA PRO A 298 6.17 1.98 -8.33
C PRO A 298 5.27 2.19 -7.10
N PHE A 299 5.84 2.60 -5.97
CA PHE A 299 5.10 2.77 -4.72
C PHE A 299 4.18 3.99 -4.73
N ILE A 300 4.36 4.96 -5.64
CA ILE A 300 3.55 6.19 -5.66
C ILE A 300 2.08 5.87 -5.90
N LEU A 301 1.79 4.93 -6.79
CA LEU A 301 0.43 4.47 -7.12
C LEU A 301 -0.33 3.89 -5.92
N THR A 302 0.36 3.47 -4.86
CA THR A 302 -0.24 2.82 -3.69
C THR A 302 0.08 3.52 -2.37
N SER A 303 0.65 4.73 -2.44
CA SER A 303 0.94 5.57 -1.28
C SER A 303 0.44 7.00 -1.51
N SER A 304 1.23 7.87 -2.14
CA SER A 304 0.88 9.29 -2.30
C SER A 304 -0.22 9.55 -3.34
N TYR A 305 -0.27 8.81 -4.44
CA TYR A 305 -1.26 9.07 -5.50
C TYR A 305 -2.74 9.00 -5.05
N PRO A 306 -3.19 7.98 -4.27
CA PRO A 306 -4.55 7.98 -3.73
C PRO A 306 -4.83 9.13 -2.77
N HIS A 307 -3.82 9.67 -2.09
CA HIS A 307 -3.93 10.85 -1.22
C HIS A 307 -4.26 12.10 -2.06
N GLU A 308 -3.53 12.32 -3.14
CA GLU A 308 -3.76 13.45 -4.06
C GLU A 308 -5.13 13.39 -4.74
N ILE A 309 -5.58 12.19 -5.13
CA ILE A 309 -6.93 12.01 -5.67
C ILE A 309 -7.97 12.41 -4.62
N LEU A 310 -7.80 11.96 -3.37
CA LEU A 310 -8.76 12.21 -2.30
C LEU A 310 -8.89 13.70 -1.94
N HIS A 311 -7.82 14.49 -2.10
CA HIS A 311 -7.89 15.94 -1.90
C HIS A 311 -8.93 16.64 -2.77
N ASN A 312 -9.39 16.00 -3.86
CA ASN A 312 -10.49 16.53 -4.66
C ASN A 312 -11.81 16.64 -3.90
N TRP A 313 -12.05 15.78 -2.90
CA TRP A 313 -13.17 15.93 -1.96
C TRP A 313 -12.82 16.87 -0.81
N TRP A 314 -11.64 16.68 -0.20
CA TRP A 314 -11.18 17.42 0.99
C TRP A 314 -10.02 18.35 0.65
N GLY A 315 -10.20 19.65 0.85
CA GLY A 315 -9.20 20.67 0.49
C GLY A 315 -9.53 21.34 -0.83
N ASN A 316 -9.85 20.57 -1.87
CA ASN A 316 -10.13 21.13 -3.20
C ASN A 316 -11.62 21.25 -3.54
N SER A 317 -12.55 20.84 -2.67
CA SER A 317 -14.00 21.04 -2.90
C SER A 317 -14.76 21.37 -1.62
N VAL A 318 -14.40 20.71 -0.52
CA VAL A 318 -14.69 21.20 0.82
C VAL A 318 -13.42 21.84 1.33
N PHE A 319 -13.40 23.17 1.34
CA PHE A 319 -12.20 23.94 1.62
C PHE A 319 -11.97 24.04 3.12
N VAL A 320 -10.72 24.25 3.52
CA VAL A 320 -10.39 24.47 4.93
C VAL A 320 -10.68 25.92 5.31
N ASP A 321 -11.33 26.11 6.46
CA ASP A 321 -11.26 27.35 7.21
C ASP A 321 -10.01 27.33 8.10
N GLU A 322 -8.95 27.96 7.60
CA GLU A 322 -7.64 28.01 8.26
C GLU A 322 -7.71 28.66 9.64
N THR A 323 -8.71 29.48 9.95
CA THR A 323 -8.83 30.08 11.29
C THR A 323 -9.10 29.02 12.36
N GLY A 324 -9.79 27.94 12.00
CA GLY A 324 -10.14 26.82 12.87
C GLY A 324 -9.15 25.66 12.86
N GLY A 325 -8.07 25.74 12.05
CA GLY A 325 -7.07 24.69 11.87
C GLY A 325 -7.39 23.69 10.75
N ASN A 326 -6.33 23.18 10.14
CA ASN A 326 -6.44 22.28 9.00
C ASN A 326 -6.81 20.85 9.44
N TRP A 327 -8.09 20.51 9.29
CA TRP A 327 -8.64 19.16 9.50
C TRP A 327 -8.46 18.23 8.30
N CYS A 328 -8.24 18.82 7.12
CA CYS A 328 -8.22 18.13 5.83
C CYS A 328 -7.07 17.13 5.77
N GLU A 329 -5.84 17.55 6.08
CA GLU A 329 -4.65 16.68 6.00
C GLU A 329 -4.82 15.37 6.79
N GLY A 330 -5.34 15.46 8.01
CA GLY A 330 -5.55 14.28 8.85
C GLY A 330 -6.70 13.39 8.38
N LEU A 331 -7.78 13.97 7.84
CA LEU A 331 -8.88 13.18 7.28
C LEU A 331 -8.44 12.47 5.99
N THR A 332 -7.70 13.17 5.13
CA THR A 332 -7.15 12.62 3.90
C THR A 332 -6.15 11.50 4.22
N ALA A 333 -5.21 11.72 5.15
CA ALA A 333 -4.31 10.66 5.62
C ALA A 333 -5.06 9.46 6.22
N TYR A 334 -6.21 9.69 6.87
CA TYR A 334 -7.00 8.59 7.44
C TYR A 334 -7.71 7.74 6.38
N ILE A 335 -8.25 8.36 5.33
CA ILE A 335 -9.05 7.69 4.29
C ILE A 335 -8.20 7.24 3.09
N ALA A 336 -7.02 7.81 2.87
CA ALA A 336 -6.07 7.33 1.87
C ALA A 336 -5.02 6.44 2.54
N ASP A 337 -4.09 7.03 3.30
CA ASP A 337 -2.88 6.33 3.76
C ASP A 337 -3.20 5.20 4.76
N HIS A 338 -3.92 5.53 5.84
CA HIS A 338 -4.29 4.54 6.85
C HIS A 338 -5.24 3.49 6.27
N LEU A 339 -6.23 3.88 5.47
CA LEU A 339 -7.18 2.94 4.88
C LEU A 339 -6.49 1.93 3.95
N MET A 340 -5.49 2.34 3.16
CA MET A 340 -4.68 1.41 2.37
C MET A 340 -3.98 0.38 3.25
N GLN A 341 -3.49 0.80 4.43
CA GLN A 341 -2.89 -0.11 5.40
C GLN A 341 -3.93 -1.01 6.07
N GLU A 342 -5.14 -0.51 6.33
CA GLU A 342 -6.28 -1.30 6.85
C GLU A 342 -6.69 -2.40 5.85
N GLN A 343 -6.75 -2.10 4.55
CA GLN A 343 -7.00 -3.09 3.50
C GLN A 343 -5.91 -4.18 3.45
N ARG A 344 -4.70 -3.87 3.91
CA ARG A 344 -3.56 -4.81 4.01
C ARG A 344 -3.45 -5.48 5.38
N SER A 345 -4.37 -5.22 6.31
CA SER A 345 -4.28 -5.66 7.71
C SER A 345 -3.00 -5.19 8.44
N GLU A 346 -2.47 -4.03 8.04
CA GLU A 346 -1.28 -3.38 8.61
C GLU A 346 -1.62 -2.09 9.39
N ASP A 347 -2.91 -1.79 9.59
CA ASP A 347 -3.41 -0.56 10.22
C ASP A 347 -2.92 -0.39 11.67
N ALA A 348 -2.91 -1.44 12.49
CA ALA A 348 -2.41 -1.36 13.86
C ALA A 348 -0.91 -0.99 13.89
N THR A 349 -0.12 -1.51 12.95
CA THR A 349 1.29 -1.17 12.79
C THR A 349 1.46 0.29 12.33
N TYR A 350 0.61 0.76 11.42
CA TYR A 350 0.61 2.14 10.94
C TYR A 350 0.25 3.12 12.07
N ARG A 351 -0.79 2.82 12.85
CA ARG A 351 -1.19 3.60 14.03
C ARG A 351 -0.09 3.61 15.10
N ARG A 352 0.49 2.46 15.44
CA ARG A 352 1.66 2.40 16.35
C ARG A 352 2.80 3.29 15.85
N SER A 353 3.13 3.23 14.56
CA SER A 353 4.20 4.05 13.97
C SER A 353 3.88 5.55 14.04
N THR A 354 2.61 5.91 13.88
CA THR A 354 2.12 7.29 14.02
C THR A 354 2.28 7.80 15.45
N LEU A 355 1.85 7.00 16.44
CA LEU A 355 2.00 7.35 17.86
C LEU A 355 3.48 7.36 18.31
N GLN A 356 4.29 6.46 17.76
CA GLN A 356 5.74 6.46 17.95
C GLN A 356 6.35 7.79 17.50
N LYS A 357 5.97 8.29 16.31
CA LYS A 357 6.47 9.55 15.80
C LYS A 357 6.13 10.74 16.71
N TYR A 358 4.90 10.78 17.23
CA TYR A 358 4.53 11.80 18.21
C TYR A 358 5.39 11.71 19.48
N ARG A 359 5.58 10.50 20.03
CA ARG A 359 6.43 10.32 21.21
C ARG A 359 7.88 10.76 20.96
N ASP A 360 8.45 10.37 19.82
CA ASP A 360 9.86 10.57 19.50
C ASP A 360 10.17 12.03 19.20
N TYR A 361 9.30 12.76 18.49
CA TYR A 361 9.61 14.11 17.98
C TYR A 361 8.87 15.26 18.67
N VAL A 362 7.81 15.00 19.45
CA VAL A 362 7.01 16.09 20.06
C VAL A 362 7.40 16.28 21.53
N SER A 363 8.17 17.33 21.76
CA SER A 363 8.46 17.86 23.11
C SER A 363 7.40 18.88 23.56
N THR A 364 7.35 19.20 24.85
CA THR A 364 6.38 20.18 25.39
C THR A 364 6.50 21.57 24.74
N SER A 365 7.70 21.98 24.32
CA SER A 365 7.92 23.25 23.62
C SER A 365 7.53 23.24 22.15
N GLN A 366 7.33 22.06 21.55
CA GLN A 366 6.96 21.89 20.15
C GLN A 366 5.50 21.48 19.97
N ASP A 367 4.78 21.19 21.05
CA ASP A 367 3.38 20.76 21.00
C ASP A 367 2.43 21.94 20.89
N PHE A 368 1.38 21.80 20.08
CA PHE A 368 0.39 22.84 19.81
C PHE A 368 -1.00 22.24 19.53
N PRO A 369 -2.10 22.98 19.79
CA PRO A 369 -3.46 22.54 19.45
C PRO A 369 -3.65 22.37 17.93
N LEU A 370 -4.47 21.40 17.51
CA LEU A 370 -4.79 21.21 16.08
C LEU A 370 -5.45 22.44 15.44
N THR A 371 -6.15 23.26 16.23
CA THR A 371 -6.72 24.53 15.76
C THR A 371 -5.65 25.54 15.29
N GLN A 372 -4.38 25.35 15.65
CA GLN A 372 -3.25 26.16 15.20
C GLN A 372 -2.48 25.52 14.03
N PHE A 373 -2.81 24.29 13.63
CA PHE A 373 -2.15 23.64 12.50
C PHE A 373 -2.53 24.32 11.19
N ARG A 374 -1.53 24.63 10.36
CA ARG A 374 -1.68 25.21 9.00
C ARG A 374 -1.03 24.35 7.94
N GLY A 375 0.17 23.84 8.23
CA GLY A 375 0.91 22.96 7.35
C GLY A 375 2.14 22.39 8.04
N ARG A 376 2.71 21.34 7.42
CA ARG A 376 3.91 20.67 7.91
C ARG A 376 5.17 21.48 7.57
N HIS A 377 6.07 21.60 8.54
CA HIS A 377 7.40 22.20 8.36
C HIS A 377 8.47 21.58 9.29
N SER A 378 8.16 20.47 9.95
CA SER A 378 9.07 19.68 10.79
C SER A 378 8.44 18.31 11.11
N ALA A 379 9.24 17.36 11.58
CA ALA A 379 8.73 16.06 12.04
C ALA A 379 7.70 16.17 13.18
N ALA A 380 7.85 17.15 14.07
CA ALA A 380 6.90 17.42 15.16
C ALA A 380 5.56 17.91 14.62
N THR A 381 5.59 18.89 13.71
CA THR A 381 4.36 19.44 13.10
C THR A 381 3.62 18.41 12.25
N GLU A 382 4.33 17.49 11.62
CA GLU A 382 3.74 16.35 10.91
C GLU A 382 3.07 15.38 11.89
N ALA A 383 3.75 15.02 12.99
CA ALA A 383 3.21 14.11 13.99
C ALA A 383 1.93 14.66 14.64
N ILE A 384 1.83 15.98 14.80
CA ILE A 384 0.64 16.67 15.31
C ILE A 384 -0.40 16.81 14.19
N GLY A 385 -0.11 17.57 13.13
CA GLY A 385 -1.08 17.93 12.11
C GLY A 385 -1.67 16.76 11.34
N TYR A 386 -0.83 15.79 10.95
CA TYR A 386 -1.30 14.57 10.30
C TYR A 386 -1.63 13.50 11.34
N GLY A 387 -0.65 13.14 12.17
CA GLY A 387 -0.75 11.97 13.04
C GLY A 387 -1.85 12.07 14.09
N ARG A 388 -1.89 13.17 14.84
CA ARG A 388 -2.91 13.38 15.88
C ARG A 388 -4.30 13.58 15.27
N THR A 389 -4.42 14.34 14.18
CA THR A 389 -5.70 14.55 13.48
C THR A 389 -6.25 13.23 12.92
N MET A 390 -5.41 12.43 12.25
CA MET A 390 -5.77 11.10 11.73
C MET A 390 -6.24 10.17 12.86
N MET A 391 -5.50 10.11 13.98
CA MET A 391 -5.93 9.34 15.15
C MET A 391 -7.23 9.88 15.76
N GLY A 392 -7.47 11.19 15.70
CA GLY A 392 -8.74 11.81 16.07
C GLY A 392 -9.91 11.28 15.26
N PHE A 393 -9.81 11.25 13.93
CA PHE A 393 -10.84 10.67 13.06
C PHE A 393 -10.99 9.15 13.27
N HIS A 394 -9.89 8.45 13.51
CA HIS A 394 -9.94 7.04 13.87
C HIS A 394 -10.74 6.80 15.16
N MET A 395 -10.40 7.50 16.24
CA MET A 395 -11.14 7.42 17.51
C MET A 395 -12.61 7.82 17.33
N LEU A 396 -12.89 8.84 16.50
CA LEU A 396 -14.25 9.26 16.19
C LEU A 396 -15.03 8.14 15.48
N ARG A 397 -14.44 7.47 14.48
CA ARG A 397 -15.03 6.30 13.82
C ARG A 397 -15.28 5.17 14.82
N ARG A 398 -14.32 4.86 15.71
CA ARG A 398 -14.50 3.84 16.76
C ARG A 398 -15.66 4.17 17.70
N LEU A 399 -15.84 5.46 17.98
CA LEU A 399 -16.87 5.97 18.88
C LEU A 399 -18.29 5.90 18.31
N VAL A 400 -18.46 6.17 17.01
CA VAL A 400 -19.79 6.23 16.35
C VAL A 400 -20.13 4.98 15.53
N GLY A 401 -19.13 4.17 15.18
CA GLY A 401 -19.26 3.01 14.30
C GLY A 401 -19.19 3.37 12.81
N ASP A 402 -18.88 2.35 11.99
CA ASP A 402 -18.57 2.53 10.57
C ASP A 402 -19.73 3.10 9.75
N GLU A 403 -20.97 2.66 10.01
CA GLU A 403 -22.15 3.13 9.28
C GLU A 403 -22.39 4.63 9.48
N GLN A 404 -22.33 5.10 10.73
CA GLN A 404 -22.49 6.52 11.04
C GLN A 404 -21.32 7.34 10.52
N PHE A 405 -20.10 6.81 10.56
CA PHE A 405 -18.92 7.47 10.02
C PHE A 405 -19.02 7.65 8.50
N ARG A 406 -19.42 6.61 7.75
CA ARG A 406 -19.68 6.70 6.30
C ARG A 406 -20.78 7.74 6.00
N THR A 407 -21.87 7.70 6.77
CA THR A 407 -22.96 8.70 6.65
C THR A 407 -22.46 10.12 6.89
N PHE A 408 -21.58 10.32 7.87
CA PHE A 408 -20.92 11.60 8.14
C PHE A 408 -20.10 12.08 6.94
N LEU A 409 -19.23 11.24 6.38
CA LEU A 409 -18.39 11.63 5.25
C LEU A 409 -19.25 12.11 4.07
N ALA A 410 -20.28 11.34 3.72
CA ALA A 410 -21.16 11.68 2.62
C ALA A 410 -21.98 12.96 2.88
N ARG A 411 -22.50 13.12 4.10
CA ARG A 411 -23.24 14.33 4.50
C ARG A 411 -22.37 15.57 4.54
N PHE A 412 -21.18 15.46 5.14
CA PHE A 412 -20.25 16.58 5.29
C PHE A 412 -19.82 17.09 3.92
N TYR A 413 -19.46 16.18 3.00
CA TYR A 413 -19.18 16.54 1.62
C TYR A 413 -20.36 17.24 0.95
N ARG A 414 -21.57 16.65 1.01
CA ARG A 414 -22.77 17.25 0.40
C ARG A 414 -23.07 18.64 0.93
N ASP A 415 -22.99 18.85 2.24
CA ASP A 415 -23.43 20.09 2.90
C ASP A 415 -22.41 21.23 2.72
N PHE A 416 -21.10 20.90 2.59
CA PHE A 416 -20.00 21.86 2.51
C PHE A 416 -19.29 21.95 1.15
N ARG A 417 -19.70 21.18 0.13
CA ARG A 417 -19.14 21.32 -1.23
C ARG A 417 -19.26 22.77 -1.73
N GLY A 418 -18.14 23.35 -2.16
CA GLY A 418 -18.02 24.75 -2.59
C GLY A 418 -18.05 25.76 -1.44
N LYS A 419 -17.70 25.35 -0.22
CA LYS A 419 -17.63 26.17 1.00
C LYS A 419 -16.39 25.81 1.83
N ARG A 420 -16.01 26.72 2.72
CA ARG A 420 -15.02 26.47 3.78
C ARG A 420 -15.67 25.80 4.99
N ALA A 421 -14.95 24.92 5.67
CA ALA A 421 -15.38 24.23 6.88
C ALA A 421 -14.27 24.19 7.92
N SER A 422 -14.67 24.20 9.19
CA SER A 422 -13.79 24.12 10.36
C SER A 422 -13.93 22.77 11.09
N PHE A 423 -13.08 22.52 12.09
CA PHE A 423 -13.29 21.38 13.02
C PHE A 423 -14.64 21.45 13.76
N ASP A 424 -15.19 22.64 14.00
CA ASP A 424 -16.50 22.78 14.65
C ASP A 424 -17.65 22.36 13.72
N ASP A 425 -17.49 22.58 12.41
CA ASP A 425 -18.43 22.09 11.40
C ASP A 425 -18.38 20.56 11.30
N VAL A 426 -17.18 19.98 11.31
CA VAL A 426 -16.98 18.52 11.39
C VAL A 426 -17.72 17.96 12.62
N ARG A 427 -17.54 18.58 13.78
CA ARG A 427 -18.25 18.21 15.02
C ARG A 427 -19.76 18.26 14.83
N LYS A 428 -20.31 19.41 14.44
CA LYS A 428 -21.76 19.62 14.28
C LYS A 428 -22.37 18.63 13.28
N THR A 429 -21.69 18.35 12.17
CA THR A 429 -22.18 17.37 11.21
C THR A 429 -22.20 15.97 11.80
N MET A 430 -21.15 15.57 12.54
CA MET A 430 -21.12 14.27 13.20
C MET A 430 -22.17 14.14 14.33
N GLU A 431 -22.37 15.17 15.14
CA GLU A 431 -23.44 15.21 16.16
C GLU A 431 -24.81 15.07 15.51
N ALA A 432 -25.04 15.75 14.39
CA ALA A 432 -26.29 15.66 13.65
C ALA A 432 -26.51 14.32 12.94
N VAL A 433 -25.48 13.50 12.74
CA VAL A 433 -25.57 12.14 12.18
C VAL A 433 -25.73 11.11 13.29
N SER A 434 -24.92 11.23 14.35
CA SER A 434 -24.83 10.23 15.42
C SER A 434 -25.83 10.44 16.57
N GLY A 435 -26.35 11.65 16.73
CA GLY A 435 -27.18 12.04 17.88
C GLY A 435 -26.40 12.12 19.21
N ARG A 436 -25.06 12.01 19.18
CA ARG A 436 -24.20 12.08 20.37
C ARG A 436 -23.67 13.49 20.57
N ASP A 437 -23.53 13.92 21.82
CA ASP A 437 -22.79 15.15 22.15
C ASP A 437 -21.29 14.88 22.05
N LEU A 438 -20.60 15.65 21.19
CA LEU A 438 -19.18 15.49 20.90
C LEU A 438 -18.37 16.72 21.33
N ALA A 439 -18.96 17.68 22.05
CA ALA A 439 -18.29 18.89 22.50
C ALA A 439 -17.03 18.57 23.31
N ARG A 440 -17.10 17.61 24.25
CA ARG A 440 -15.93 17.19 25.03
C ARG A 440 -14.86 16.52 24.18
N PHE A 441 -15.25 15.67 23.24
CA PHE A 441 -14.31 14.98 22.34
C PHE A 441 -13.49 15.98 21.54
N PHE A 442 -14.14 16.91 20.84
CA PHE A 442 -13.43 17.91 20.04
C PHE A 442 -12.64 18.89 20.93
N GLY A 443 -13.16 19.29 22.10
CA GLY A 443 -12.41 20.10 23.04
C GLY A 443 -11.09 19.47 23.49
N ASP A 444 -11.10 18.18 23.83
CA ASP A 444 -9.89 17.45 24.23
C ASP A 444 -8.91 17.23 23.06
N TRP A 445 -9.42 16.91 21.87
CA TRP A 445 -8.57 16.46 20.77
C TRP A 445 -8.11 17.54 19.81
N THR A 446 -8.87 18.63 19.62
CA THR A 446 -8.51 19.70 18.67
C THR A 446 -7.98 20.95 19.35
N ALA A 447 -8.51 21.32 20.53
CA ALA A 447 -8.20 22.59 21.18
C ALA A 447 -7.12 22.50 22.28
N ARG A 448 -6.79 21.30 22.76
CA ARG A 448 -5.81 21.10 23.84
C ARG A 448 -4.48 20.56 23.34
N THR A 449 -3.38 20.81 24.04
CA THR A 449 -2.08 20.13 23.82
C THR A 449 -1.98 18.83 24.63
N GLY A 450 -0.95 18.03 24.36
CA GLY A 450 -0.61 16.81 25.08
C GLY A 450 -1.36 15.56 24.62
N ALA A 451 -1.00 14.45 25.25
CA ALA A 451 -1.61 13.15 25.05
C ALA A 451 -1.74 12.40 26.39
N PRO A 452 -2.76 11.55 26.56
CA PRO A 452 -2.88 10.71 27.76
C PRO A 452 -1.73 9.71 27.85
N THR A 453 -1.33 9.37 29.07
CA THR A 453 -0.40 8.26 29.35
C THR A 453 -1.13 7.26 30.22
N LEU A 454 -1.28 6.02 29.74
CA LEU A 454 -2.03 4.99 30.44
C LEU A 454 -1.11 4.09 31.28
N ALA A 455 -1.57 3.69 32.46
CA ALA A 455 -0.94 2.65 33.26
C ALA A 455 -1.97 1.62 33.73
N LEU A 456 -1.55 0.36 33.80
CA LEU A 456 -2.35 -0.78 34.23
C LEU A 456 -1.83 -1.31 35.56
N SER A 457 -2.71 -1.50 36.54
CA SER A 457 -2.35 -2.03 37.87
C SER A 457 -3.41 -3.01 38.39
N ASP A 458 -3.03 -3.72 39.47
CA ASP A 458 -3.93 -4.55 40.29
C ASP A 458 -4.72 -5.62 39.51
N VAL A 459 -4.15 -6.13 38.42
CA VAL A 459 -4.78 -7.15 37.58
C VAL A 459 -4.79 -8.49 38.28
N LYS A 460 -5.98 -9.09 38.42
CA LYS A 460 -6.18 -10.42 39.01
C LYS A 460 -7.24 -11.21 38.25
N VAL A 461 -7.08 -12.53 38.28
CA VAL A 461 -8.07 -13.48 37.74
C VAL A 461 -8.62 -14.30 38.89
N THR A 462 -9.94 -14.33 39.03
CA THR A 462 -10.65 -15.16 40.00
C THR A 462 -11.55 -16.16 39.27
N ARG A 463 -11.47 -17.44 39.63
CA ARG A 463 -12.39 -18.46 39.11
C ARG A 463 -13.69 -18.45 39.93
N GLN A 464 -14.83 -18.40 39.26
CA GLN A 464 -16.17 -18.47 39.86
C GLN A 464 -16.95 -19.63 39.23
N GLY A 465 -16.83 -20.83 39.82
CA GLY A 465 -17.41 -22.05 39.23
C GLY A 465 -16.77 -22.40 37.89
N ILE A 466 -17.57 -22.35 36.82
CA ILE A 466 -17.12 -22.56 35.43
C ILE A 466 -16.68 -21.26 34.75
N SER A 467 -16.97 -20.07 35.33
CA SER A 467 -16.56 -18.79 34.75
C SER A 467 -15.26 -18.27 35.39
N HIS A 468 -14.67 -17.31 34.70
CA HIS A 468 -13.50 -16.55 35.10
C HIS A 468 -13.83 -15.08 35.12
N VAL A 469 -13.32 -14.39 36.14
CA VAL A 469 -13.44 -12.95 36.31
C VAL A 469 -12.05 -12.34 36.25
N VAL A 470 -11.82 -11.46 35.28
CA VAL A 470 -10.61 -10.64 35.19
C VAL A 470 -10.95 -9.24 35.69
N GLU A 471 -10.23 -8.75 36.69
CA GLU A 471 -10.43 -7.41 37.26
C GLU A 471 -9.10 -6.70 37.49
N GLY A 472 -9.10 -5.37 37.43
CA GLY A 472 -7.90 -4.54 37.57
C GLY A 472 -8.20 -3.06 37.46
N ARG A 473 -7.16 -2.24 37.29
CA ARG A 473 -7.29 -0.78 37.19
C ARG A 473 -6.52 -0.22 36.00
N VAL A 474 -7.14 0.72 35.28
CA VAL A 474 -6.50 1.56 34.26
C VAL A 474 -6.46 3.00 34.78
N SER A 475 -5.31 3.66 34.63
CA SER A 475 -5.09 5.02 35.12
C SER A 475 -4.46 5.94 34.07
N GLN A 476 -4.75 7.24 34.17
CA GLN A 476 -4.15 8.33 33.40
C GLN A 476 -3.09 9.06 34.24
N VAL A 477 -1.82 8.87 33.91
CA VAL A 477 -0.67 9.31 34.72
C VAL A 477 0.01 10.57 34.20
N GLN A 478 -0.50 11.18 33.13
CA GLN A 478 0.03 12.47 32.65
C GLN A 478 -0.20 13.60 33.68
N PRO A 479 0.69 14.62 33.73
CA PRO A 479 0.57 15.73 34.70
C PRO A 479 -0.70 16.58 34.53
N GLY A 480 -1.17 16.77 33.29
CA GLY A 480 -2.34 17.60 32.98
C GLY A 480 -3.68 16.97 33.36
N GLU A 481 -4.78 17.65 32.99
CA GLU A 481 -6.14 17.15 33.13
C GLU A 481 -6.34 15.81 32.38
N PRO A 482 -7.16 14.89 32.92
CA PRO A 482 -7.54 13.66 32.22
C PRO A 482 -8.21 13.94 30.86
N PHE A 483 -7.95 13.07 29.89
CA PHE A 483 -8.67 13.01 28.62
C PHE A 483 -9.91 12.14 28.80
N ALA A 484 -11.01 12.46 28.12
CA ALA A 484 -12.12 11.55 27.98
C ALA A 484 -11.76 10.48 26.92
N LEU A 485 -11.75 9.21 27.32
CA LEU A 485 -11.30 8.07 26.52
C LEU A 485 -12.29 6.91 26.62
N ASP A 486 -12.47 6.20 25.51
CA ASP A 486 -13.12 4.89 25.49
C ASP A 486 -12.03 3.83 25.28
N VAL A 487 -11.48 3.33 26.39
CA VAL A 487 -10.27 2.51 26.39
C VAL A 487 -10.58 1.06 25.98
N PRO A 488 -10.03 0.54 24.86
CA PRO A 488 -10.23 -0.84 24.47
C PRO A 488 -9.52 -1.79 25.45
N LEU A 489 -10.23 -2.82 25.90
CA LEU A 489 -9.70 -3.93 26.68
C LEU A 489 -9.94 -5.21 25.91
N VAL A 490 -8.87 -5.98 25.69
CA VAL A 490 -8.95 -7.29 25.02
C VAL A 490 -8.39 -8.34 25.94
N ILE A 491 -9.22 -9.33 26.26
CA ILE A 491 -8.78 -10.51 27.00
C ILE A 491 -8.67 -11.65 25.99
N GLN A 492 -7.43 -12.04 25.71
CA GLN A 492 -7.14 -13.21 24.91
C GLN A 492 -7.52 -14.46 25.70
N THR A 493 -8.17 -15.41 25.06
CA THR A 493 -8.63 -16.66 25.69
C THR A 493 -8.09 -17.89 24.95
N ASP A 494 -8.36 -19.07 25.47
CA ASP A 494 -8.14 -20.36 24.78
C ASP A 494 -9.10 -20.58 23.59
N GLY A 495 -10.06 -19.68 23.38
CA GLY A 495 -10.93 -19.59 22.20
C GLY A 495 -10.85 -18.22 21.52
N LYS A 496 -12.01 -17.59 21.28
CA LYS A 496 -12.08 -16.23 20.72
C LYS A 496 -11.71 -15.19 21.78
N PRO A 497 -10.95 -14.14 21.43
CA PRO A 497 -10.73 -13.01 22.33
C PRO A 497 -12.05 -12.36 22.76
N VAL A 498 -12.11 -11.88 24.00
CA VAL A 498 -13.21 -11.06 24.52
C VAL A 498 -12.78 -9.61 24.46
N GLU A 499 -13.46 -8.82 23.63
CA GLU A 499 -13.24 -7.37 23.50
C GLU A 499 -14.31 -6.60 24.30
N THR A 500 -13.88 -5.60 25.07
CA THR A 500 -14.76 -4.64 25.73
C THR A 500 -14.13 -3.25 25.72
N THR A 501 -14.90 -2.23 26.07
CA THR A 501 -14.44 -0.83 26.09
C THR A 501 -14.76 -0.23 27.46
N LEU A 502 -13.78 0.44 28.04
CA LEU A 502 -13.87 1.10 29.34
C LEU A 502 -13.93 2.61 29.16
N PRO A 503 -15.08 3.27 29.40
CA PRO A 503 -15.17 4.72 29.42
C PRO A 503 -14.40 5.31 30.61
N VAL A 504 -13.48 6.23 30.33
CA VAL A 504 -12.53 6.84 31.28
C VAL A 504 -12.60 8.35 31.12
N THR A 505 -13.07 9.07 32.14
CA THR A 505 -13.15 10.55 32.14
C THR A 505 -12.27 11.23 33.20
N GLY A 506 -11.58 10.45 34.03
CA GLY A 506 -10.84 10.87 35.22
C GLY A 506 -9.47 10.21 35.30
N ARG A 507 -8.89 10.15 36.51
CA ARG A 507 -7.54 9.57 36.69
C ARG A 507 -7.50 8.06 36.83
N ASP A 508 -8.40 7.42 37.57
CA ASP A 508 -8.31 5.98 37.87
C ASP A 508 -9.65 5.26 37.72
N PHE A 509 -9.65 4.12 37.02
CA PHE A 509 -10.86 3.34 36.72
C PHE A 509 -10.62 1.86 36.99
N ALA A 510 -11.52 1.25 37.77
CA ALA A 510 -11.55 -0.20 37.92
C ALA A 510 -12.36 -0.82 36.78
N PHE A 511 -11.93 -1.99 36.30
CA PHE A 511 -12.69 -2.81 35.38
C PHE A 511 -12.89 -4.21 35.95
N ARG A 512 -13.96 -4.87 35.51
CA ARG A 512 -14.29 -6.26 35.83
C ARG A 512 -14.97 -6.88 34.63
N VAL A 513 -14.41 -7.97 34.11
CA VAL A 513 -14.93 -8.69 32.93
C VAL A 513 -15.11 -10.15 33.30
N GLU A 514 -16.32 -10.67 33.11
CA GLU A 514 -16.66 -12.08 33.33
C GLU A 514 -16.71 -12.83 31.99
N MET A 515 -16.21 -14.07 31.97
CA MET A 515 -16.18 -14.92 30.78
C MET A 515 -16.15 -16.41 31.11
N GLY A 516 -16.63 -17.24 30.18
CA GLY A 516 -16.57 -18.71 30.31
C GLY A 516 -15.29 -19.36 29.78
N ALA A 517 -14.57 -18.68 28.88
CA ALA A 517 -13.33 -19.17 28.29
C ALA A 517 -12.12 -18.87 29.20
N THR A 518 -11.05 -19.68 29.10
CA THR A 518 -9.86 -19.54 29.93
C THR A 518 -9.06 -18.29 29.51
N PRO A 519 -8.88 -17.27 30.37
CA PRO A 519 -8.11 -16.09 30.02
C PRO A 519 -6.60 -16.43 29.96
N LEU A 520 -5.97 -16.05 28.85
CA LEU A 520 -4.54 -16.22 28.61
C LEU A 520 -3.77 -14.92 28.87
N ALA A 521 -4.27 -13.80 28.36
CA ALA A 521 -3.63 -12.50 28.50
C ALA A 521 -4.66 -11.36 28.49
N LEU A 522 -4.38 -10.28 29.20
CA LEU A 522 -5.10 -9.02 29.11
C LEU A 522 -4.25 -8.01 28.34
N HIS A 523 -4.86 -7.29 27.42
CA HIS A 523 -4.24 -6.19 26.68
C HIS A 523 -5.12 -4.93 26.75
N VAL A 524 -4.52 -3.81 27.09
CA VAL A 524 -5.14 -2.48 27.00
C VAL A 524 -4.68 -1.82 25.71
N ASP A 525 -5.64 -1.43 24.88
CA ASP A 525 -5.40 -0.80 23.58
C ASP A 525 -4.38 -1.55 22.67
N PRO A 526 -4.53 -2.89 22.47
CA PRO A 526 -3.54 -3.68 21.72
C PRO A 526 -3.43 -3.31 20.24
N ALA A 527 -4.48 -2.71 19.68
CA ALA A 527 -4.53 -2.28 18.28
C ALA A 527 -4.08 -0.83 18.09
N PHE A 528 -3.70 -0.13 19.17
CA PHE A 528 -3.35 1.30 19.13
C PHE A 528 -4.51 2.16 18.58
N ASP A 529 -5.73 1.91 19.06
CA ASP A 529 -6.95 2.64 18.72
C ASP A 529 -6.95 4.07 19.33
N LEU A 530 -6.16 4.33 20.37
CA LEU A 530 -6.16 5.61 21.08
C LEU A 530 -5.00 6.51 20.67
N PHE A 531 -5.26 7.81 20.52
CA PHE A 531 -4.18 8.80 20.54
C PHE A 531 -3.66 8.95 21.98
N ARG A 532 -2.49 8.36 22.24
CA ARG A 532 -1.85 8.38 23.55
C ARG A 532 -0.34 8.44 23.41
N ARG A 533 0.35 8.88 24.46
CA ARG A 533 1.80 8.78 24.52
C ARG A 533 2.16 7.32 24.86
N LEU A 534 2.82 6.65 23.92
CA LEU A 534 3.25 5.26 24.11
C LEU A 534 4.36 5.17 25.16
N ASP A 535 4.31 4.14 26.00
CA ASP A 535 5.48 3.73 26.78
C ASP A 535 6.58 3.29 25.81
N ALA A 536 7.84 3.56 26.15
CA ALA A 536 8.95 3.26 25.26
C ALA A 536 9.05 1.76 24.93
N ARG A 537 8.55 0.87 25.79
CA ARG A 537 8.49 -0.59 25.60
C ARG A 537 7.46 -1.06 24.59
N GLU A 538 6.49 -0.22 24.24
CA GLU A 538 5.45 -0.53 23.25
C GLU A 538 5.92 -0.33 21.81
N THR A 539 7.10 0.25 21.62
CA THR A 539 7.71 0.42 20.30
C THR A 539 9.11 -0.19 20.28
N PRO A 540 9.60 -0.61 19.11
CA PRO A 540 11.01 -0.94 18.98
C PRO A 540 11.89 0.31 19.18
N PRO A 541 13.13 0.16 19.69
CA PRO A 541 14.08 1.25 19.71
C PRO A 541 14.45 1.63 18.27
N SER A 542 14.54 2.91 17.97
CA SER A 542 14.62 3.41 16.60
C SER A 542 15.59 4.56 16.44
N LEU A 543 16.01 4.83 15.20
CA LEU A 543 16.82 6.02 14.89
C LEU A 543 16.10 7.31 15.31
N GLY A 544 14.78 7.35 15.14
CA GLY A 544 13.94 8.51 15.45
C GLY A 544 13.95 8.84 16.93
N GLN A 545 14.02 7.83 17.81
CA GLN A 545 14.19 8.03 19.25
C GLN A 545 15.49 8.78 19.58
N ILE A 546 16.59 8.53 18.84
CA ILE A 546 17.86 9.22 19.05
C ILE A 546 17.83 10.63 18.43
N PHE A 547 17.28 10.79 17.22
CA PHE A 547 17.14 12.08 16.55
C PHE A 547 16.14 13.02 17.23
N GLY A 548 15.16 12.48 17.94
CA GLY A 548 14.21 13.23 18.75
C GLY A 548 14.74 13.68 20.11
N ASP A 549 15.89 13.12 20.55
CA ASP A 549 16.56 13.55 21.78
C ASP A 549 17.17 14.94 21.58
N ALA A 550 16.96 15.86 22.53
CA ALA A 550 17.39 17.24 22.37
C ALA A 550 18.92 17.40 22.41
N ALA A 551 19.62 16.53 23.14
CA ALA A 551 21.07 16.64 23.33
C ALA A 551 21.76 15.27 23.45
N PRO A 552 21.69 14.42 22.41
CA PRO A 552 22.31 13.10 22.46
C PRO A 552 23.82 13.22 22.57
N LEU A 553 24.45 12.21 23.19
CA LEU A 553 25.90 12.09 23.21
C LEU A 553 26.37 11.33 21.96
N VAL A 554 27.39 11.84 21.28
CA VAL A 554 28.02 11.17 20.14
C VAL A 554 29.43 10.80 20.54
N VAL A 555 29.73 9.51 20.53
CA VAL A 555 30.99 8.93 20.99
C VAL A 555 31.70 8.29 19.80
N ILE A 556 32.84 8.85 19.38
CA ILE A 556 33.63 8.35 18.25
C ILE A 556 34.78 7.47 18.78
N ALA A 557 35.07 6.34 18.12
CA ALA A 557 36.19 5.49 18.48
C ALA A 557 37.53 6.25 18.35
N ALA A 558 38.29 6.39 19.44
CA ALA A 558 39.58 7.08 19.42
C ALA A 558 40.66 6.35 18.60
N LYS A 559 40.44 5.05 18.31
CA LYS A 559 41.33 4.21 17.49
C LYS A 559 41.16 4.42 15.98
N ASP A 560 40.10 5.09 15.54
CA ASP A 560 39.90 5.40 14.13
C ASP A 560 40.96 6.38 13.61
N SER A 561 41.21 6.36 12.30
CA SER A 561 42.14 7.32 11.68
C SER A 561 41.62 8.75 11.80
N ALA A 562 42.52 9.73 11.81
CA ALA A 562 42.15 11.15 11.89
C ALA A 562 41.15 11.58 10.81
N ALA A 563 41.32 11.06 9.57
CA ALA A 563 40.40 11.32 8.46
C ALA A 563 38.99 10.77 8.73
N ARG A 564 38.88 9.56 9.30
CA ARG A 564 37.60 8.93 9.64
C ARG A 564 36.91 9.65 10.79
N ILE A 565 37.66 10.05 11.83
CA ILE A 565 37.14 10.87 12.93
C ILE A 565 36.60 12.20 12.40
N ALA A 566 37.34 12.89 11.51
CA ALA A 566 36.90 14.14 10.91
C ALA A 566 35.61 13.97 10.09
N ALA A 567 35.51 12.90 9.30
CA ALA A 567 34.31 12.62 8.51
C ALA A 567 33.09 12.28 9.37
N TYR A 568 33.26 11.52 10.45
CA TYR A 568 32.18 11.29 11.43
C TYR A 568 31.73 12.58 12.11
N ARG A 569 32.67 13.48 12.45
CA ARG A 569 32.32 14.80 13.00
C ARG A 569 31.50 15.61 11.99
N ALA A 570 31.96 15.72 10.75
CA ALA A 570 31.25 16.45 9.70
C ALA A 570 29.83 15.89 9.46
N MET A 571 29.68 14.56 9.45
CA MET A 571 28.38 13.89 9.31
C MET A 571 27.41 14.30 10.43
N VAL A 572 27.88 14.32 11.68
CA VAL A 572 27.06 14.63 12.87
C VAL A 572 26.77 16.12 12.98
N GLU A 573 27.71 16.98 12.59
CA GLU A 573 27.50 18.42 12.53
C GLU A 573 26.34 18.77 11.58
N GLY A 574 26.18 18.03 10.48
CA GLY A 574 25.04 18.16 9.57
C GLY A 574 23.69 17.74 10.17
N TRP A 575 23.65 17.14 11.37
CA TRP A 575 22.39 16.82 12.06
C TRP A 575 21.95 17.88 13.06
N LYS A 576 22.77 18.90 13.32
CA LYS A 576 22.41 19.94 14.30
C LYS A 576 21.20 20.73 13.82
N ALA A 577 20.24 20.89 14.72
CA ALA A 577 19.06 21.73 14.53
C ALA A 577 18.74 22.45 15.85
N PRO A 578 17.93 23.53 15.86
CA PRO A 578 17.55 24.22 17.09
C PRO A 578 16.98 23.31 18.18
N ALA A 579 16.31 22.22 17.79
CA ALA A 579 15.74 21.22 18.70
C ALA A 579 16.62 19.97 18.90
N HIS A 580 17.80 19.88 18.26
CA HIS A 580 18.70 18.72 18.30
C HIS A 580 20.17 19.14 18.29
N ALA A 581 20.81 19.09 19.45
CA ALA A 581 22.18 19.58 19.67
C ALA A 581 23.11 18.43 20.14
N PRO A 582 23.58 17.56 19.24
CA PRO A 582 24.49 16.46 19.58
C PRO A 582 25.82 16.97 20.16
N ARG A 583 26.27 16.36 21.26
CA ARG A 583 27.60 16.61 21.85
C ARG A 583 28.59 15.54 21.41
N ILE A 584 29.67 15.93 20.73
CA ILE A 584 30.65 14.99 20.16
C ILE A 584 31.89 14.85 21.04
N VAL A 585 32.24 13.62 21.41
CA VAL A 585 33.43 13.25 22.20
C VAL A 585 34.09 11.99 21.64
N LEU A 586 35.33 11.71 22.03
CA LEU A 586 35.99 10.43 21.79
C LEU A 586 35.63 9.43 22.89
N ASP A 587 35.68 8.15 22.55
CA ASP A 587 35.36 7.08 23.49
C ASP A 587 36.31 7.05 24.69
N THR A 588 37.57 7.45 24.55
CA THR A 588 38.53 7.61 25.65
C THR A 588 38.10 8.66 26.69
N GLU A 589 37.31 9.66 26.30
CA GLU A 589 36.83 10.73 27.19
C GLU A 589 35.64 10.29 28.07
N VAL A 590 35.05 9.11 27.82
CA VAL A 590 33.68 8.82 28.29
C VAL A 590 33.52 7.95 29.54
N LYS A 591 34.47 7.27 30.19
CA LYS A 591 34.19 6.38 31.37
C LYS A 591 32.97 5.40 31.25
N ALA A 592 31.72 5.84 31.41
CA ALA A 592 30.48 5.09 31.27
C ALA A 592 29.41 5.85 30.44
N LEU A 593 28.48 5.12 29.80
CA LEU A 593 27.41 5.72 29.00
C LEU A 593 26.36 6.41 29.90
N PRO A 594 25.92 7.63 29.57
CA PRO A 594 24.92 8.37 30.36
C PRO A 594 23.51 7.77 30.21
N ALA A 595 22.79 7.63 31.33
CA ALA A 595 21.43 7.05 31.35
C ALA A 595 20.31 8.06 31.05
N ASP A 596 20.62 9.36 31.04
CA ASP A 596 19.68 10.49 30.91
C ASP A 596 19.46 10.96 29.46
N ARG A 597 20.10 10.30 28.48
CA ARG A 597 20.05 10.69 27.07
C ARG A 597 20.36 9.51 26.15
N SER A 598 20.01 9.66 24.88
CA SER A 598 20.38 8.74 23.82
C SER A 598 21.84 8.94 23.40
N VAL A 599 22.46 7.88 22.87
CA VAL A 599 23.88 7.88 22.50
C VAL A 599 24.11 7.29 21.11
N TRP A 600 24.86 8.01 20.27
CA TRP A 600 25.47 7.47 19.07
C TRP A 600 26.89 6.98 19.35
N LEU A 601 27.18 5.75 18.97
CA LEU A 601 28.50 5.14 18.94
C LEU A 601 28.97 5.08 17.50
N LEU A 602 30.08 5.73 17.17
CA LEU A 602 30.62 5.78 15.81
C LEU A 602 31.96 5.04 15.76
N GLY A 603 32.14 4.25 14.70
CA GLY A 603 33.35 3.47 14.45
C GLY A 603 33.24 2.00 14.87
N ARG A 604 33.94 1.12 14.13
CA ARG A 604 33.93 -0.34 14.38
C ARG A 604 34.56 -0.68 15.74
N ASP A 605 35.64 0.02 16.09
CA ASP A 605 36.44 -0.24 17.30
C ASP A 605 36.00 0.55 18.53
N ASN A 606 34.79 1.14 18.50
CA ASN A 606 34.26 1.88 19.63
C ASN A 606 34.12 0.97 20.87
N ARG A 607 34.73 1.36 22.00
CA ARG A 607 34.79 0.49 23.19
C ARG A 607 33.43 0.09 23.76
N PHE A 608 32.37 0.85 23.48
CA PHE A 608 31.02 0.58 23.97
C PHE A 608 30.15 -0.21 22.98
N ALA A 609 30.60 -0.42 21.73
CA ALA A 609 29.80 -1.07 20.69
C ALA A 609 29.38 -2.51 21.04
N LYS A 610 30.15 -3.20 21.90
CA LYS A 610 29.82 -4.55 22.39
C LYS A 610 28.43 -4.62 23.05
N ALA A 611 27.91 -3.50 23.58
CA ALA A 611 26.57 -3.46 24.16
C ALA A 611 25.44 -3.71 23.14
N LEU A 612 25.70 -3.56 21.84
CA LEU A 612 24.72 -3.77 20.78
C LEU A 612 24.87 -5.12 20.05
N VAL A 613 25.91 -5.89 20.37
CA VAL A 613 26.22 -7.19 19.75
C VAL A 613 25.86 -8.31 20.72
N ASP A 614 24.82 -9.09 20.40
CA ASP A 614 24.27 -10.13 21.29
C ASP A 614 24.69 -11.56 20.88
N GLY A 615 25.44 -11.70 19.79
CA GLY A 615 25.88 -13.00 19.27
C GLY A 615 24.77 -13.82 18.60
N LYS A 616 23.54 -13.31 18.57
CA LYS A 616 22.36 -13.98 18.01
C LYS A 616 21.79 -13.15 16.86
N SER A 617 21.11 -12.06 17.20
CA SER A 617 20.44 -11.17 16.25
C SER A 617 21.38 -10.13 15.66
N VAL A 618 22.46 -9.76 16.34
CA VAL A 618 23.54 -8.96 15.78
C VAL A 618 24.86 -9.67 16.04
N ARG A 619 25.54 -10.06 14.95
CA ARG A 619 26.89 -10.65 14.96
C ARG A 619 27.79 -9.84 14.05
N VAL A 620 29.02 -9.62 14.49
CA VAL A 620 30.04 -8.91 13.71
C VAL A 620 31.31 -9.74 13.73
N ASP A 621 31.83 -10.03 12.54
CA ASP A 621 33.17 -10.60 12.37
C ASP A 621 34.07 -9.61 11.62
N ALA A 622 35.32 -10.00 11.34
CA ALA A 622 36.30 -9.12 10.69
C ALA A 622 35.88 -8.65 9.29
N THR A 623 34.99 -9.38 8.61
CA THR A 623 34.65 -9.21 7.21
C THR A 623 33.14 -9.06 6.93
N ARG A 624 32.26 -9.29 7.91
CA ARG A 624 30.80 -9.34 7.73
C ARG A 624 30.03 -8.82 8.94
N PHE A 625 28.84 -8.31 8.65
CA PHE A 625 27.77 -8.05 9.61
C PHE A 625 26.64 -9.06 9.39
N VAL A 626 26.12 -9.63 10.46
CA VAL A 626 24.86 -10.37 10.44
C VAL A 626 23.88 -9.65 11.34
N ILE A 627 22.78 -9.16 10.77
CA ILE A 627 21.74 -8.40 11.46
C ILE A 627 20.40 -9.07 11.14
N ASP A 628 19.73 -9.55 12.17
CA ASP A 628 18.43 -10.23 12.09
C ASP A 628 18.41 -11.39 11.06
N GLY A 629 19.48 -12.19 11.07
CA GLY A 629 19.67 -13.30 10.14
C GLY A 629 20.16 -12.92 8.75
N GLN A 630 20.13 -11.63 8.38
CA GLN A 630 20.62 -11.15 7.08
C GLN A 630 22.11 -10.83 7.15
N THR A 631 22.86 -11.27 6.15
CA THR A 631 24.33 -11.10 6.09
C THR A 631 24.70 -10.00 5.11
N MET A 632 25.60 -9.11 5.53
CA MET A 632 26.14 -8.01 4.74
C MET A 632 27.67 -8.04 4.81
N ALA A 633 28.33 -7.72 3.69
CA ALA A 633 29.78 -7.58 3.71
C ALA A 633 30.18 -6.43 4.62
N GLY A 634 31.33 -6.56 5.26
CA GLY A 634 31.94 -5.50 6.07
C GLY A 634 32.74 -4.50 5.25
N ARG A 635 32.98 -4.79 3.96
CA ARG A 635 33.67 -3.95 2.99
C ARG A 635 32.66 -3.28 2.06
N ASP A 636 32.93 -2.04 1.65
CA ASP A 636 32.06 -1.24 0.76
C ASP A 636 30.64 -0.96 1.31
N HIS A 637 30.40 -1.26 2.59
CA HIS A 637 29.09 -1.16 3.24
C HIS A 637 29.14 -0.33 4.52
N ALA A 638 27.96 0.12 4.93
CA ALA A 638 27.72 0.71 6.24
C ALA A 638 26.59 -0.01 6.98
N ALA A 639 26.78 -0.29 8.26
CA ALA A 639 25.82 -0.92 9.16
C ALA A 639 25.39 0.06 10.25
N ILE A 640 24.08 0.13 10.48
CA ILE A 640 23.47 0.92 11.55
C ILE A 640 22.61 0.00 12.40
N VAL A 641 22.82 0.01 13.70
CA VAL A 641 22.09 -0.81 14.67
C VAL A 641 21.66 0.07 15.83
N VAL A 642 20.39 0.04 16.20
CA VAL A 642 19.83 0.76 17.34
C VAL A 642 19.27 -0.24 18.34
N ARG A 643 19.59 -0.06 19.62
CA ARG A 643 19.08 -0.84 20.75
C ARG A 643 18.55 0.08 21.84
N ARG A 644 17.73 -0.46 22.71
CA ARG A 644 17.26 0.27 23.91
C ARG A 644 18.44 0.53 24.83
N HIS A 645 18.47 1.70 25.47
CA HIS A 645 19.50 2.01 26.44
C HIS A 645 19.35 1.07 27.67
N PRO A 646 20.43 0.38 28.11
CA PRO A 646 20.31 -0.65 29.15
C PRO A 646 19.87 -0.09 30.52
N ALA A 647 20.17 1.18 30.79
CA ALA A 647 19.79 1.85 32.03
C ALA A 647 18.49 2.68 31.94
N SER A 648 17.91 2.85 30.75
CA SER A 648 16.71 3.66 30.58
C SER A 648 15.88 3.21 29.38
N PRO A 649 14.62 2.81 29.57
CA PRO A 649 13.79 2.41 28.43
C PRO A 649 13.47 3.58 27.50
N ASN A 650 13.55 4.83 27.97
CA ASN A 650 13.19 6.04 27.22
C ASN A 650 14.28 6.54 26.28
N HIS A 651 15.50 6.00 26.36
CA HIS A 651 16.60 6.39 25.48
C HIS A 651 17.12 5.19 24.68
N ALA A 652 17.89 5.46 23.63
CA ALA A 652 18.46 4.46 22.75
C ALA A 652 19.98 4.58 22.60
N LEU A 653 20.61 3.46 22.28
CA LEU A 653 21.98 3.37 21.80
C LEU A 653 21.95 3.09 20.31
N GLY A 654 22.59 3.93 19.51
CA GLY A 654 22.79 3.71 18.08
C GLY A 654 24.26 3.43 17.79
N TRP A 655 24.56 2.49 16.90
CA TRP A 655 25.91 2.19 16.46
C TRP A 655 25.99 2.32 14.94
N ILE A 656 26.93 3.13 14.46
CA ILE A 656 27.18 3.35 13.03
C ILE A 656 28.59 2.91 12.69
N VAL A 657 28.70 1.94 11.79
CA VAL A 657 29.96 1.54 11.18
C VAL A 657 29.85 1.78 9.69
N ALA A 658 30.75 2.60 9.12
CA ALA A 658 30.84 2.78 7.68
C ALA A 658 32.25 2.37 7.25
N ASP A 659 32.38 1.42 6.32
CA ASP A 659 33.69 1.01 5.83
C ASP A 659 34.38 2.18 5.11
N ARG A 660 33.63 2.87 4.25
CA ARG A 660 34.13 4.00 3.45
C ARG A 660 33.90 5.35 4.11
N VAL A 661 34.90 6.22 3.99
CA VAL A 661 34.84 7.61 4.47
C VAL A 661 34.01 8.48 3.53
N ASP A 662 34.11 8.27 2.22
CA ASP A 662 33.37 9.02 1.18
C ASP A 662 31.85 8.77 1.21
N ALA A 663 31.40 7.67 1.84
CA ALA A 663 29.98 7.36 2.06
C ALA A 663 29.33 8.19 3.19
N MET A 664 30.12 8.73 4.12
CA MET A 664 29.59 9.38 5.34
C MET A 664 28.72 10.63 5.07
N PRO A 665 29.05 11.53 4.12
CA PRO A 665 28.17 12.65 3.79
C PRO A 665 26.77 12.19 3.31
N GLY A 666 26.72 11.15 2.48
CA GLY A 666 25.46 10.56 2.01
C GLY A 666 24.66 9.91 3.14
N LEU A 667 25.34 9.20 4.06
CA LEU A 667 24.71 8.63 5.26
C LEU A 667 24.15 9.73 6.17
N GLY A 668 24.90 10.81 6.37
CA GLY A 668 24.48 11.97 7.15
C GLY A 668 23.15 12.54 6.65
N ARG A 669 23.02 12.72 5.33
CA ARG A 669 21.76 13.18 4.72
C ARG A 669 20.63 12.14 4.83
N LYS A 670 20.93 10.85 4.68
CA LYS A 670 19.90 9.79 4.57
C LYS A 670 19.33 9.36 5.91
N LEU A 671 20.15 9.20 6.96
CA LEU A 671 19.76 8.56 8.23
C LEU A 671 18.56 9.23 8.94
N PRO A 672 18.42 10.57 8.98
CA PRO A 672 17.24 11.22 9.59
C PRO A 672 15.89 10.76 8.99
N HIS A 673 15.88 10.33 7.73
CA HIS A 673 14.67 9.86 7.04
C HIS A 673 14.29 8.41 7.37
N TYR A 674 15.15 7.67 8.07
CA TYR A 674 14.92 6.28 8.48
C TYR A 674 14.49 6.17 9.95
N GLY A 675 13.90 7.22 10.52
CA GLY A 675 13.57 7.34 11.95
C GLY A 675 12.78 6.16 12.54
N LYS A 676 11.92 5.48 11.78
CA LYS A 676 11.15 4.33 12.29
C LYS A 676 11.94 3.02 12.42
N TYR A 677 13.11 2.91 11.79
CA TYR A 677 13.85 1.65 11.71
C TYR A 677 14.77 1.46 12.93
N SER A 678 15.02 0.20 13.26
CA SER A 678 15.97 -0.17 14.33
C SER A 678 17.33 -0.57 13.77
N TYR A 679 17.40 -1.03 12.53
CA TYR A 679 18.65 -1.35 11.88
C TYR A 679 18.58 -1.08 10.37
N LEU A 680 19.73 -0.73 9.80
CA LEU A 680 19.90 -0.41 8.39
C LEU A 680 21.24 -0.94 7.88
N GLY A 681 21.30 -1.25 6.59
CA GLY A 681 22.52 -1.49 5.85
C GLY A 681 22.53 -0.69 4.55
N PHE A 682 23.69 -0.12 4.22
CA PHE A 682 23.91 0.62 2.98
C PHE A 682 25.13 0.10 2.24
N GLU A 683 25.13 0.22 0.91
CA GLU A 683 26.22 -0.17 0.02
C GLU A 683 26.69 1.04 -0.82
N GLY A 684 27.99 1.09 -1.11
CA GLY A 684 28.60 2.03 -2.05
C GLY A 684 28.93 3.42 -1.48
N ALA A 685 29.58 4.23 -2.31
CA ALA A 685 30.00 5.60 -1.97
C ALA A 685 28.82 6.58 -1.91
N GLU A 686 27.79 6.42 -2.76
CA GLU A 686 26.50 7.07 -2.60
C GLU A 686 25.55 6.05 -1.94
N PRO A 687 25.35 6.11 -0.61
CA PRO A 687 24.87 4.97 0.16
C PRO A 687 23.47 4.51 -0.29
N THR A 688 23.38 3.32 -0.86
CA THR A 688 22.11 2.72 -1.30
C THR A 688 21.63 1.74 -0.24
N ASN A 689 20.38 1.86 0.20
CA ASN A 689 19.87 1.00 1.27
C ASN A 689 19.66 -0.44 0.77
N VAL A 690 20.38 -1.39 1.37
CA VAL A 690 20.34 -2.82 1.05
C VAL A 690 19.69 -3.66 2.15
N LEU A 691 19.55 -3.09 3.35
CA LEU A 691 18.95 -3.72 4.52
C LEU A 691 18.18 -2.69 5.34
N LYS A 692 16.98 -3.03 5.81
CA LYS A 692 16.23 -2.23 6.78
C LYS A 692 15.27 -3.11 7.57
N GLY A 693 15.07 -2.80 8.84
CA GLY A 693 14.05 -3.48 9.64
C GLY A 693 13.90 -2.88 11.03
N GLN A 694 12.97 -3.46 11.79
CA GLN A 694 12.65 -3.08 13.17
C GLN A 694 12.76 -4.32 14.05
N TRP A 695 13.20 -4.14 15.29
CA TRP A 695 13.08 -5.23 16.27
C TRP A 695 11.61 -5.51 16.60
N GLN A 696 11.33 -6.70 17.12
CA GLN A 696 10.04 -6.97 17.74
C GLN A 696 9.93 -6.18 19.05
N ALA A 697 8.81 -5.47 19.26
CA ALA A 697 8.50 -4.88 20.55
C ALA A 697 8.03 -6.01 21.49
N SER A 698 8.64 -6.17 22.67
CA SER A 698 8.52 -7.43 23.43
C SER A 698 7.88 -7.31 24.81
N ASP A 699 7.52 -6.12 25.30
CA ASP A 699 7.20 -5.95 26.73
C ASP A 699 6.28 -4.75 27.06
N SER A 700 5.15 -4.59 26.36
CA SER A 700 4.17 -3.55 26.68
C SER A 700 3.71 -3.66 28.15
N PRO A 701 3.78 -2.57 28.96
CA PRO A 701 3.23 -2.55 30.32
C PRO A 701 1.70 -2.58 30.36
N LEU A 702 1.06 -2.42 29.21
CA LEU A 702 -0.38 -2.50 29.03
C LEU A 702 -0.84 -3.91 28.64
N SER A 703 0.07 -4.89 28.68
CA SER A 703 -0.23 -6.31 28.44
C SER A 703 0.22 -7.16 29.63
N VAL A 704 -0.66 -8.04 30.11
CA VAL A 704 -0.41 -8.92 31.27
C VAL A 704 -0.72 -10.36 30.90
N ASP A 705 0.25 -11.26 31.08
CA ASP A 705 0.03 -12.70 31.02
C ASP A 705 -0.73 -13.16 32.27
N LEU A 706 -1.96 -13.63 32.05
CA LEU A 706 -2.92 -14.01 33.08
C LEU A 706 -2.79 -15.48 33.51
N ARG A 707 -1.96 -16.27 32.83
CA ARG A 707 -1.80 -17.71 33.09
C ARG A 707 -1.01 -17.94 34.38
N GLY A 708 -1.20 -19.11 35.00
CA GLY A 708 -0.38 -19.54 36.15
C GLY A 708 1.10 -19.73 35.79
N ALA A 709 1.99 -19.64 36.77
CA ALA A 709 3.45 -19.64 36.57
C ALA A 709 3.96 -20.81 35.70
N ALA A 710 3.40 -22.02 35.86
CA ALA A 710 3.79 -23.19 35.08
C ALA A 710 3.45 -23.07 33.58
N ALA A 711 2.38 -22.35 33.23
CA ALA A 711 1.93 -22.17 31.84
C ALA A 711 2.61 -20.98 31.13
N LYS A 712 3.28 -20.09 31.89
CA LYS A 712 4.01 -18.92 31.32
C LYS A 712 5.26 -19.31 30.52
N ALA A 713 5.75 -20.55 30.68
CA ALA A 713 6.88 -21.04 29.91
C ALA A 713 6.57 -21.16 28.40
N ALA A 714 5.29 -21.39 28.04
CA ALA A 714 4.86 -21.40 26.65
C ALA A 714 4.48 -19.97 26.19
N PRO A 715 4.83 -19.54 24.97
CA PRO A 715 4.42 -18.25 24.45
C PRO A 715 2.89 -18.16 24.36
N VAL A 716 2.34 -16.97 24.59
CA VAL A 716 0.93 -16.69 24.29
C VAL A 716 0.77 -16.69 22.76
N PRO A 717 -0.27 -17.31 22.18
CA PRO A 717 -0.52 -17.23 20.74
C PRO A 717 -0.63 -15.75 20.29
N PRO A 718 -0.28 -15.40 19.04
CA PRO A 718 -0.48 -14.03 18.55
C PRO A 718 -1.96 -13.61 18.63
N LEU A 719 -2.21 -12.40 19.12
CA LEU A 719 -3.56 -11.81 19.15
C LEU A 719 -3.98 -11.36 17.75
N SER A 720 -5.20 -11.71 17.35
CA SER A 720 -5.84 -11.24 16.11
C SER A 720 -7.27 -10.76 16.41
N LEU A 721 -7.61 -9.56 15.93
CA LEU A 721 -8.92 -8.92 16.17
C LEU A 721 -9.86 -8.93 14.95
N GLY A 722 -9.38 -9.36 13.77
CA GLY A 722 -10.20 -9.59 12.56
C GLY A 722 -11.17 -8.46 12.18
N ARG A 723 -10.67 -7.24 11.89
CA ARG A 723 -11.50 -6.07 11.55
C ARG A 723 -11.59 -5.86 10.03
N ALA A 724 -12.78 -5.51 9.54
CA ALA A 724 -13.00 -5.18 8.13
C ALA A 724 -12.58 -3.71 7.83
N PRO A 725 -12.05 -3.42 6.63
CA PRO A 725 -11.68 -2.07 6.25
C PRO A 725 -12.90 -1.15 6.03
N LEU A 726 -12.73 0.16 6.22
CA LEU A 726 -13.81 1.14 6.02
C LEU A 726 -14.36 1.12 4.59
N ALA A 727 -13.49 0.91 3.61
CA ALA A 727 -13.79 0.68 2.21
C ALA A 727 -12.64 -0.14 1.59
N ALA A 728 -12.92 -0.84 0.50
CA ALA A 728 -11.94 -1.60 -0.27
C ALA A 728 -11.86 -1.06 -1.69
N LEU A 729 -10.70 -1.19 -2.33
CA LEU A 729 -10.61 -0.95 -3.77
C LEU A 729 -11.57 -1.88 -4.52
N PRO A 730 -12.19 -1.40 -5.61
CA PRO A 730 -12.96 -2.29 -6.46
C PRO A 730 -12.05 -3.41 -6.99
N ALA A 731 -12.48 -4.64 -6.82
CA ALA A 731 -11.72 -5.78 -7.31
C ALA A 731 -11.60 -5.68 -8.84
N VAL A 732 -10.38 -5.86 -9.36
CA VAL A 732 -10.16 -5.86 -10.82
C VAL A 732 -10.79 -7.08 -11.48
N PHE A 733 -10.89 -8.17 -10.72
CA PHE A 733 -11.51 -9.41 -11.13
C PHE A 733 -12.84 -9.58 -10.40
N SER A 734 -13.87 -10.01 -11.13
CA SER A 734 -15.18 -10.28 -10.56
C SER A 734 -15.22 -11.66 -9.92
N GLU A 735 -15.51 -11.72 -8.61
CA GLU A 735 -15.74 -12.99 -7.91
C GLU A 735 -16.85 -13.80 -8.59
N THR A 736 -17.93 -13.14 -9.01
CA THR A 736 -19.04 -13.79 -9.71
C THR A 736 -18.62 -14.37 -11.05
N ALA A 737 -17.77 -13.68 -11.82
CA ALA A 737 -17.28 -14.19 -13.10
C ALA A 737 -16.36 -15.39 -12.91
N LEU A 738 -15.36 -15.28 -12.02
CA LEU A 738 -14.44 -16.36 -11.69
C LEU A 738 -15.20 -17.61 -11.20
N LYS A 739 -16.14 -17.43 -10.26
CA LYS A 739 -16.99 -18.52 -9.77
C LYS A 739 -17.87 -19.11 -10.86
N GLY A 740 -18.42 -18.28 -11.74
CA GLY A 740 -19.23 -18.75 -12.88
C GLY A 740 -18.44 -19.65 -13.85
N HIS A 741 -17.18 -19.31 -14.13
CA HIS A 741 -16.30 -20.15 -14.94
C HIS A 741 -16.00 -21.50 -14.26
N VAL A 742 -15.66 -21.48 -12.96
CA VAL A 742 -15.42 -22.69 -12.16
C VAL A 742 -16.66 -23.58 -12.11
N ASP A 743 -17.82 -23.02 -11.78
CA ASP A 743 -19.09 -23.74 -11.69
C ASP A 743 -19.46 -24.41 -13.00
N THR A 744 -19.21 -23.73 -14.12
CA THR A 744 -19.47 -24.26 -15.47
C THR A 744 -18.56 -25.45 -15.76
N LEU A 745 -17.24 -25.21 -15.72
CA LEU A 745 -16.24 -26.21 -16.12
C LEU A 745 -16.25 -27.43 -15.21
N ALA A 746 -16.46 -27.26 -13.90
CA ALA A 746 -16.53 -28.34 -12.92
C ALA A 746 -17.93 -28.97 -12.78
N SER A 747 -18.91 -28.55 -13.58
CA SER A 747 -20.24 -29.16 -13.53
C SER A 747 -20.23 -30.60 -14.04
N ALA A 748 -21.20 -31.40 -13.59
CA ALA A 748 -21.36 -32.78 -14.04
C ALA A 748 -21.59 -32.90 -15.56
N ALA A 749 -22.12 -31.86 -16.21
CA ALA A 749 -22.31 -31.82 -17.66
C ALA A 749 -20.99 -31.98 -18.43
N TYR A 750 -19.89 -31.43 -17.92
CA TYR A 750 -18.56 -31.52 -18.53
C TYR A 750 -17.86 -32.85 -18.24
N THR A 751 -18.53 -33.81 -17.58
CA THR A 751 -18.06 -35.20 -17.37
C THR A 751 -16.62 -35.32 -16.83
N GLY A 752 -16.18 -34.34 -16.04
CA GLY A 752 -14.83 -34.29 -15.46
C GLY A 752 -13.71 -34.05 -16.47
N ARG A 753 -14.05 -33.62 -17.70
CA ARG A 753 -13.11 -33.19 -18.75
C ARG A 753 -12.00 -34.22 -19.04
N GLY A 754 -12.37 -35.50 -19.00
CA GLY A 754 -11.47 -36.60 -19.31
C GLY A 754 -11.08 -36.64 -20.78
N ILE A 755 -9.84 -37.06 -21.07
CA ILE A 755 -9.38 -37.27 -22.45
C ILE A 755 -10.35 -38.17 -23.22
N GLY A 756 -10.82 -37.68 -24.38
CA GLY A 756 -11.73 -38.40 -25.27
C GLY A 756 -13.20 -38.41 -24.82
N THR A 757 -13.59 -37.60 -23.83
CA THR A 757 -15.00 -37.41 -23.47
C THR A 757 -15.62 -36.20 -24.18
N PRO A 758 -16.94 -36.19 -24.45
CA PRO A 758 -17.62 -35.02 -24.99
C PRO A 758 -17.45 -33.77 -24.12
N GLY A 759 -17.38 -33.93 -22.80
CA GLY A 759 -17.19 -32.81 -21.89
C GLY A 759 -15.84 -32.11 -22.01
N LEU A 760 -14.79 -32.78 -22.51
CA LEU A 760 -13.53 -32.12 -22.85
C LEU A 760 -13.68 -31.24 -24.10
N ASP A 761 -14.42 -31.71 -25.11
CA ASP A 761 -14.70 -30.94 -26.33
C ASP A 761 -15.57 -29.71 -26.02
N GLU A 762 -16.59 -29.88 -25.17
CA GLU A 762 -17.43 -28.78 -24.67
C GLU A 762 -16.61 -27.76 -23.85
N ALA A 763 -15.61 -28.21 -23.07
CA ALA A 763 -14.68 -27.32 -22.37
C ALA A 763 -13.85 -26.49 -23.36
N ALA A 764 -13.35 -27.12 -24.43
CA ALA A 764 -12.60 -26.43 -25.47
C ALA A 764 -13.46 -25.37 -26.19
N GLU A 765 -14.72 -25.70 -26.51
CA GLU A 765 -15.70 -24.76 -27.08
C GLU A 765 -15.99 -23.59 -26.15
N TYR A 766 -16.18 -23.87 -24.86
CA TYR A 766 -16.41 -22.85 -23.85
C TYR A 766 -15.25 -21.86 -23.77
N VAL A 767 -14.01 -22.36 -23.63
CA VAL A 767 -12.81 -21.51 -23.55
C VAL A 767 -12.62 -20.70 -24.82
N GLU A 768 -12.83 -21.30 -26.00
CA GLU A 768 -12.77 -20.58 -27.28
C GLU A 768 -13.78 -19.42 -27.33
N ALA A 769 -15.01 -19.65 -26.87
CA ALA A 769 -16.04 -18.61 -26.82
C ALA A 769 -15.64 -17.47 -25.86
N GLN A 770 -15.02 -17.79 -24.71
CA GLN A 770 -14.55 -16.77 -23.78
C GLN A 770 -13.37 -15.96 -24.33
N PHE A 771 -12.41 -16.59 -25.03
CA PHE A 771 -11.31 -15.87 -25.69
C PHE A 771 -11.81 -14.93 -26.79
N LYS A 772 -12.82 -15.35 -27.57
CA LYS A 772 -13.48 -14.48 -28.54
C LYS A 772 -14.19 -13.30 -27.87
N ALA A 773 -14.92 -13.55 -26.78
CA ALA A 773 -15.61 -12.51 -26.03
C ALA A 773 -14.65 -11.51 -25.36
N ALA A 774 -13.45 -11.96 -24.98
CA ALA A 774 -12.37 -11.10 -24.49
C ALA A 774 -11.73 -10.24 -25.59
N GLY A 775 -12.02 -10.47 -26.87
CA GLY A 775 -11.46 -9.71 -27.99
C GLY A 775 -10.04 -10.14 -28.39
N LEU A 776 -9.62 -11.35 -28.01
CA LEU A 776 -8.35 -11.91 -28.49
C LEU A 776 -8.42 -12.20 -30.00
N SER A 777 -7.26 -12.27 -30.65
CA SER A 777 -7.15 -12.80 -32.02
C SER A 777 -6.91 -14.31 -32.00
N PRO A 778 -7.34 -15.06 -33.03
CA PRO A 778 -7.02 -16.48 -33.16
C PRO A 778 -5.52 -16.71 -33.24
N GLY A 779 -5.02 -17.77 -32.60
CA GLY A 779 -3.60 -18.12 -32.59
C GLY A 779 -3.09 -18.76 -33.88
N MET A 780 -3.95 -19.44 -34.63
CA MET A 780 -3.56 -20.22 -35.81
C MET A 780 -3.59 -19.39 -37.09
N SER A 781 -2.75 -19.75 -38.06
CA SER A 781 -2.64 -19.05 -39.34
C SER A 781 -3.87 -19.18 -40.24
N ASP A 782 -4.71 -20.19 -40.01
CA ASP A 782 -5.98 -20.41 -40.71
C ASP A 782 -7.15 -19.61 -40.10
N GLY A 783 -6.88 -18.77 -39.09
CA GLY A 783 -7.90 -18.01 -38.37
C GLY A 783 -8.60 -18.81 -37.26
N SER A 784 -8.14 -20.02 -36.96
CA SER A 784 -8.66 -20.85 -35.87
C SER A 784 -8.02 -20.52 -34.51
N TYR A 785 -8.74 -20.79 -33.42
CA TYR A 785 -8.18 -20.84 -32.07
C TYR A 785 -7.64 -22.22 -31.72
N ARG A 786 -7.93 -23.24 -32.54
CA ARG A 786 -7.72 -24.65 -32.22
C ARG A 786 -6.42 -25.16 -32.82
N GLN A 787 -5.50 -25.63 -31.96
CA GLN A 787 -4.31 -26.38 -32.35
C GLN A 787 -4.53 -27.87 -32.07
N PRO A 788 -4.92 -28.68 -33.07
CA PRO A 788 -5.17 -30.11 -32.88
C PRO A 788 -3.87 -30.93 -32.80
N PHE A 789 -3.88 -31.96 -31.96
CA PHE A 789 -2.79 -32.94 -31.84
C PHE A 789 -3.35 -34.31 -31.40
N SER A 790 -2.52 -35.36 -31.37
CA SER A 790 -2.98 -36.72 -31.07
C SER A 790 -2.35 -37.26 -29.78
N ALA A 791 -3.19 -37.81 -28.90
CA ALA A 791 -2.77 -38.64 -27.77
C ALA A 791 -2.75 -40.11 -28.20
N ALA A 792 -1.65 -40.82 -27.91
CA ALA A 792 -1.49 -42.23 -28.27
C ALA A 792 -2.45 -43.17 -27.53
N ARG A 793 -2.97 -42.75 -26.36
CA ARG A 793 -3.86 -43.54 -25.52
C ARG A 793 -4.88 -42.64 -24.81
N SER A 794 -6.10 -43.13 -24.70
CA SER A 794 -7.23 -42.56 -23.95
C SER A 794 -7.75 -43.57 -22.91
N PRO A 795 -8.76 -43.23 -22.09
CA PRO A 795 -9.40 -44.18 -21.17
C PRO A 795 -9.91 -45.46 -21.87
N SER A 796 -10.34 -45.36 -23.14
CA SER A 796 -10.78 -46.50 -23.96
C SER A 796 -9.64 -47.40 -24.45
N GLY A 797 -8.38 -46.98 -24.28
CA GLY A 797 -7.21 -47.65 -24.85
C GLY A 797 -6.89 -47.28 -26.30
N ALA A 798 -7.79 -46.57 -27.00
CA ALA A 798 -7.56 -46.08 -28.36
C ALA A 798 -6.91 -44.68 -28.38
N PRO A 799 -6.27 -44.26 -29.49
CA PRO A 799 -5.82 -42.88 -29.68
C PRO A 799 -6.99 -41.89 -29.62
N ALA A 800 -6.73 -40.67 -29.14
CA ALA A 800 -7.70 -39.58 -29.12
C ALA A 800 -7.10 -38.31 -29.74
N THR A 801 -7.94 -37.53 -30.44
CA THR A 801 -7.57 -36.19 -30.89
C THR A 801 -7.80 -35.22 -29.73
N LEU A 802 -6.80 -34.40 -29.42
CA LEU A 802 -6.85 -33.34 -28.44
C LEU A 802 -6.63 -32.00 -29.12
N VAL A 803 -6.97 -30.91 -28.44
CA VAL A 803 -6.88 -29.55 -28.97
C VAL A 803 -6.29 -28.64 -27.90
N ASN A 804 -5.35 -27.77 -28.26
CA ASN A 804 -5.06 -26.59 -27.45
C ASN A 804 -5.89 -25.42 -27.98
N ILE A 805 -6.40 -24.57 -27.09
CA ILE A 805 -7.13 -23.34 -27.45
C ILE A 805 -6.21 -22.14 -27.23
N ILE A 806 -5.95 -21.38 -28.29
CA ILE A 806 -4.90 -20.36 -28.34
C ILE A 806 -5.50 -19.01 -28.76
N GLY A 807 -5.47 -18.05 -27.84
CA GLY A 807 -5.83 -16.65 -28.09
C GLY A 807 -4.61 -15.73 -27.99
N VAL A 808 -4.54 -14.72 -28.84
CA VAL A 808 -3.41 -13.79 -28.91
C VAL A 808 -3.86 -12.35 -28.68
N LEU A 809 -3.20 -11.69 -27.73
CA LEU A 809 -3.24 -10.25 -27.55
C LEU A 809 -1.99 -9.65 -28.20
N ALA A 810 -2.16 -8.99 -29.34
CA ALA A 810 -1.05 -8.50 -30.15
C ALA A 810 -0.28 -7.36 -29.46
N GLY A 811 1.05 -7.40 -29.55
CA GLY A 811 1.93 -6.34 -29.06
C GLY A 811 1.88 -5.09 -29.93
N SER A 812 2.00 -3.91 -29.30
CA SER A 812 1.98 -2.59 -29.95
C SER A 812 3.37 -2.12 -30.41
N ASP A 813 4.46 -2.62 -29.82
CA ASP A 813 5.82 -2.19 -30.13
C ASP A 813 6.38 -2.98 -31.34
N PRO A 814 6.74 -2.33 -32.46
CA PRO A 814 7.28 -3.01 -33.65
C PRO A 814 8.52 -3.86 -33.39
N ALA A 815 9.33 -3.54 -32.37
CA ALA A 815 10.54 -4.29 -32.03
C ALA A 815 10.28 -5.49 -31.10
N MET A 816 9.12 -5.51 -30.41
CA MET A 816 8.81 -6.51 -29.40
C MET A 816 7.57 -7.35 -29.73
N LYS A 817 6.72 -6.92 -30.67
CA LYS A 817 5.48 -7.61 -31.04
C LYS A 817 5.67 -9.05 -31.55
N ASP A 818 6.84 -9.38 -32.09
CA ASP A 818 7.17 -10.74 -32.56
C ASP A 818 7.73 -11.63 -31.43
N GLN A 819 7.97 -11.04 -30.26
CA GLN A 819 8.30 -11.75 -29.02
C GLN A 819 7.01 -12.01 -28.23
N SER A 820 7.02 -13.02 -27.35
CA SER A 820 5.83 -13.36 -26.57
C SER A 820 6.09 -13.64 -25.10
N VAL A 821 5.09 -13.32 -24.29
CA VAL A 821 4.87 -13.94 -22.97
C VAL A 821 3.75 -14.94 -23.13
N VAL A 822 3.96 -16.17 -22.65
CA VAL A 822 2.95 -17.24 -22.74
C VAL A 822 2.29 -17.42 -21.37
N VAL A 823 0.96 -17.47 -21.34
CA VAL A 823 0.19 -17.78 -20.13
C VAL A 823 -0.59 -19.07 -20.38
N THR A 824 -0.40 -20.07 -19.53
CA THR A 824 -1.01 -21.40 -19.70
C THR A 824 -1.87 -21.80 -18.51
N ALA A 825 -2.90 -22.58 -18.79
CA ALA A 825 -3.62 -23.41 -17.82
C ALA A 825 -4.16 -24.63 -18.57
N HIS A 826 -4.19 -25.81 -17.95
CA HIS A 826 -4.82 -26.97 -18.59
C HIS A 826 -6.31 -27.02 -18.27
N TYR A 827 -7.11 -27.47 -19.23
CA TYR A 827 -8.56 -27.56 -19.08
C TYR A 827 -9.07 -29.00 -19.01
N ASP A 828 -8.22 -30.00 -19.27
CA ASP A 828 -8.54 -31.40 -18.98
C ASP A 828 -8.46 -31.71 -17.48
N HIS A 829 -9.12 -32.79 -17.09
CA HIS A 829 -8.95 -33.44 -15.79
C HIS A 829 -9.20 -34.95 -15.93
N LEU A 830 -9.36 -35.67 -14.83
CA LEU A 830 -9.38 -37.13 -14.79
C LEU A 830 -10.67 -37.81 -15.29
N GLY A 831 -11.73 -37.05 -15.59
CA GLY A 831 -13.02 -37.61 -16.01
C GLY A 831 -13.63 -38.56 -14.98
N MET A 832 -13.49 -39.87 -15.22
CA MET A 832 -13.94 -40.94 -14.31
C MET A 832 -12.80 -41.56 -13.48
N GLY A 833 -11.65 -40.86 -13.40
CA GLY A 833 -10.47 -41.21 -12.61
C GLY A 833 -9.25 -41.64 -13.43
N TRP A 834 -9.25 -41.55 -14.76
CA TRP A 834 -8.11 -41.94 -15.60
C TRP A 834 -7.12 -40.78 -15.78
N PRO A 835 -5.78 -40.99 -15.81
CA PRO A 835 -5.06 -42.26 -15.98
C PRO A 835 -4.69 -43.04 -14.72
N ASP A 836 -4.84 -42.46 -13.53
CA ASP A 836 -4.37 -43.05 -12.27
C ASP A 836 -5.46 -43.06 -11.17
N PRO A 837 -6.55 -43.85 -11.34
CA PRO A 837 -7.65 -43.85 -10.39
C PRO A 837 -7.20 -44.50 -9.08
N ARG A 838 -7.56 -43.88 -7.95
CA ARG A 838 -7.37 -44.48 -6.62
C ARG A 838 -8.40 -45.60 -6.44
N ALA A 839 -8.03 -46.71 -5.79
CA ALA A 839 -8.89 -47.90 -5.68
C ALA A 839 -10.30 -47.62 -5.11
N GLY A 840 -10.46 -46.59 -4.26
CA GLY A 840 -11.76 -46.18 -3.70
C GLY A 840 -12.55 -45.14 -4.52
N ASP A 841 -11.94 -44.60 -5.58
CA ASP A 841 -12.49 -43.54 -6.42
C ASP A 841 -12.67 -43.98 -7.89
N GLU A 842 -12.41 -45.26 -8.22
CA GLU A 842 -12.62 -45.84 -9.55
C GLU A 842 -14.05 -45.62 -10.06
N ASN A 843 -14.16 -45.21 -11.33
CA ASN A 843 -15.44 -44.97 -12.02
C ASN A 843 -16.34 -43.93 -11.35
N ARG A 844 -15.78 -43.01 -10.57
CA ARG A 844 -16.50 -41.85 -10.02
C ARG A 844 -16.11 -40.60 -10.78
N LEU A 845 -17.06 -39.69 -10.93
CA LEU A 845 -16.82 -38.39 -11.54
C LEU A 845 -15.78 -37.62 -10.73
N HIS A 846 -14.76 -37.11 -11.42
CA HIS A 846 -13.75 -36.20 -10.89
C HIS A 846 -14.03 -34.82 -11.48
N PRO A 847 -14.66 -33.89 -10.74
CA PRO A 847 -15.08 -32.61 -11.31
C PRO A 847 -13.92 -31.67 -11.61
N GLY A 848 -12.80 -31.77 -10.87
CA GLY A 848 -11.60 -30.97 -11.09
C GLY A 848 -11.85 -29.47 -10.93
N ALA A 849 -12.50 -29.08 -9.83
CA ALA A 849 -12.82 -27.69 -9.58
C ALA A 849 -11.58 -26.84 -9.24
N ASP A 850 -10.72 -27.34 -8.36
CA ASP A 850 -9.40 -26.76 -8.14
C ASP A 850 -8.46 -27.12 -9.29
N ASP A 851 -8.49 -28.39 -9.71
CA ASP A 851 -7.58 -28.99 -10.70
C ASP A 851 -8.35 -29.43 -11.97
N ASN A 852 -8.62 -28.58 -12.94
CA ASN A 852 -8.08 -27.23 -13.03
C ASN A 852 -9.06 -26.20 -13.60
N ALA A 853 -10.36 -26.34 -13.29
CA ALA A 853 -11.34 -25.31 -13.62
C ALA A 853 -10.94 -23.94 -13.03
N SER A 854 -10.28 -23.93 -11.87
CA SER A 854 -9.77 -22.73 -11.21
C SER A 854 -8.70 -21.98 -12.02
N GLY A 855 -7.70 -22.69 -12.58
CA GLY A 855 -6.65 -22.09 -13.40
C GLY A 855 -7.19 -21.53 -14.71
N VAL A 856 -8.10 -22.27 -15.37
CA VAL A 856 -8.78 -21.82 -16.59
C VAL A 856 -9.66 -20.59 -16.34
N ALA A 857 -10.37 -20.54 -15.21
CA ALA A 857 -11.14 -19.36 -14.83
C ALA A 857 -10.26 -18.10 -14.70
N VAL A 858 -9.09 -18.23 -14.07
CA VAL A 858 -8.10 -17.13 -13.98
C VAL A 858 -7.58 -16.77 -15.37
N LEU A 859 -7.26 -17.75 -16.21
CA LEU A 859 -6.76 -17.51 -17.58
C LEU A 859 -7.76 -16.70 -18.42
N ILE A 860 -9.05 -17.06 -18.37
CA ILE A 860 -10.13 -16.38 -19.09
C ILE A 860 -10.28 -14.92 -18.63
N GLU A 861 -10.43 -14.70 -17.32
CA GLU A 861 -10.65 -13.35 -16.80
C GLU A 861 -9.39 -12.49 -16.93
N LEU A 862 -8.19 -13.08 -16.85
CA LEU A 862 -6.93 -12.38 -17.14
C LEU A 862 -6.88 -11.90 -18.60
N ALA A 863 -7.23 -12.75 -19.56
CA ALA A 863 -7.30 -12.36 -20.97
C ALA A 863 -8.23 -11.17 -21.20
N LYS A 864 -9.42 -11.21 -20.61
CA LYS A 864 -10.43 -10.14 -20.70
C LYS A 864 -9.95 -8.83 -20.08
N VAL A 865 -9.39 -8.88 -18.87
CA VAL A 865 -8.85 -7.68 -18.20
C VAL A 865 -7.67 -7.09 -18.96
N MET A 866 -6.76 -7.92 -19.47
CA MET A 866 -5.62 -7.45 -20.24
C MET A 866 -6.02 -6.85 -21.58
N ALA A 867 -6.96 -7.47 -22.30
CA ALA A 867 -7.46 -6.93 -23.56
C ALA A 867 -8.18 -5.58 -23.37
N ALA A 868 -8.97 -5.44 -22.30
CA ALA A 868 -9.63 -4.18 -21.94
C ALA A 868 -8.66 -3.06 -21.54
N ALA A 869 -7.47 -3.41 -21.02
CA ALA A 869 -6.42 -2.46 -20.67
C ALA A 869 -5.62 -1.92 -21.87
N GLY A 870 -5.82 -2.50 -23.07
CA GLY A 870 -5.13 -2.11 -24.29
C GLY A 870 -3.92 -2.97 -24.65
N ALA A 871 -3.35 -2.74 -25.83
CA ALA A 871 -2.27 -3.55 -26.39
C ALA A 871 -0.93 -3.32 -25.64
N PRO A 872 -0.36 -4.35 -24.99
CA PRO A 872 0.96 -4.26 -24.35
C PRO A 872 2.07 -4.09 -25.39
N ARG A 873 3.29 -3.73 -25.00
CA ARG A 873 4.42 -3.64 -25.94
C ARG A 873 4.75 -4.97 -26.61
N ARG A 874 4.84 -6.04 -25.82
CA ARG A 874 5.09 -7.41 -26.29
C ARG A 874 3.79 -8.20 -26.40
N THR A 875 3.70 -9.08 -27.41
CA THR A 875 2.54 -9.97 -27.58
C THR A 875 2.36 -10.88 -26.35
N VAL A 876 1.11 -11.07 -25.93
CA VAL A 876 0.74 -12.06 -24.90
C VAL A 876 -0.06 -13.18 -25.56
N VAL A 877 0.35 -14.42 -25.34
CA VAL A 877 -0.31 -15.61 -25.89
C VAL A 877 -0.94 -16.40 -24.76
N PHE A 878 -2.27 -16.50 -24.77
CA PHE A 878 -3.05 -17.29 -23.83
C PHE A 878 -3.29 -18.67 -24.42
N VAL A 879 -2.87 -19.71 -23.71
CA VAL A 879 -2.94 -21.11 -24.18
C VAL A 879 -3.66 -21.94 -23.13
N ALA A 880 -4.90 -22.35 -23.43
CA ALA A 880 -5.55 -23.40 -22.67
C ALA A 880 -5.12 -24.75 -23.26
N VAL A 881 -4.36 -25.53 -22.49
CA VAL A 881 -3.76 -26.79 -22.96
C VAL A 881 -4.61 -28.00 -22.57
N SER A 882 -4.49 -29.08 -23.33
CA SER A 882 -5.17 -30.34 -23.05
C SER A 882 -4.19 -31.49 -22.81
N GLY A 883 -4.58 -32.47 -22.02
CA GLY A 883 -3.83 -33.69 -21.74
C GLY A 883 -2.66 -33.49 -20.79
N GLU A 884 -2.75 -32.56 -19.85
CA GLU A 884 -1.79 -32.41 -18.76
C GLU A 884 -1.71 -33.70 -17.93
N GLU A 885 -2.88 -34.22 -17.54
CA GLU A 885 -3.03 -35.37 -16.64
C GLU A 885 -2.46 -36.66 -17.24
N ALA A 886 -2.35 -36.70 -18.57
CA ALA A 886 -1.76 -37.78 -19.34
C ALA A 886 -0.29 -37.54 -19.72
N GLY A 887 0.38 -36.62 -19.03
CA GLY A 887 1.80 -36.35 -19.16
C GLY A 887 2.13 -35.10 -19.99
N MET A 888 1.44 -33.98 -19.75
CA MET A 888 1.72 -32.65 -20.32
C MET A 888 1.67 -32.65 -21.86
N LEU A 889 0.75 -33.40 -22.46
CA LEU A 889 0.73 -33.61 -23.92
C LEU A 889 0.53 -32.30 -24.69
N GLY A 890 -0.39 -31.45 -24.24
CA GLY A 890 -0.72 -30.18 -24.89
C GLY A 890 0.39 -29.13 -24.77
N SER A 891 0.98 -28.94 -23.59
CA SER A 891 2.09 -27.98 -23.42
C SER A 891 3.36 -28.43 -24.15
N LYS A 892 3.68 -29.72 -24.15
CA LYS A 892 4.76 -30.28 -24.98
C LYS A 892 4.51 -29.98 -26.46
N HIS A 893 3.28 -30.26 -26.94
CA HIS A 893 2.94 -30.01 -28.33
C HIS A 893 3.05 -28.52 -28.70
N TYR A 894 2.56 -27.62 -27.84
CA TYR A 894 2.65 -26.17 -28.07
C TYR A 894 4.10 -25.68 -28.11
N VAL A 895 4.97 -26.13 -27.20
CA VAL A 895 6.38 -25.69 -27.17
C VAL A 895 7.16 -26.20 -28.40
N GLU A 896 6.77 -27.35 -28.98
CA GLU A 896 7.31 -27.81 -30.27
C GLU A 896 6.76 -27.04 -31.48
N HIS A 897 5.49 -26.62 -31.42
CA HIS A 897 4.78 -25.97 -32.52
C HIS A 897 4.16 -24.64 -32.08
N PRO A 898 4.94 -23.67 -31.57
CA PRO A 898 4.37 -22.46 -31.01
C PRO A 898 3.82 -21.56 -32.12
N VAL A 899 2.74 -20.84 -31.82
CA VAL A 899 2.11 -19.90 -32.77
C VAL A 899 2.94 -18.63 -33.01
N ARG A 900 4.03 -18.46 -32.26
CA ARG A 900 5.06 -17.42 -32.41
C ARG A 900 6.44 -18.08 -32.33
N PRO A 901 7.50 -17.49 -32.92
CA PRO A 901 8.83 -18.09 -32.88
C PRO A 901 9.25 -18.45 -31.45
N ARG A 902 9.68 -19.71 -31.25
CA ARG A 902 10.06 -20.23 -29.93
C ARG A 902 11.17 -19.40 -29.28
N GLU A 903 12.13 -18.98 -30.08
CA GLU A 903 13.27 -18.14 -29.69
C GLU A 903 12.82 -16.72 -29.25
N GLY A 904 11.59 -16.34 -29.61
CA GLY A 904 10.92 -15.11 -29.21
C GLY A 904 10.12 -15.24 -27.91
N ILE A 905 9.92 -16.44 -27.36
CA ILE A 905 9.22 -16.64 -26.09
C ILE A 905 10.13 -16.18 -24.94
N ARG A 906 9.74 -15.10 -24.25
CA ARG A 906 10.55 -14.47 -23.19
C ARG A 906 10.31 -15.06 -21.81
N ALA A 907 9.10 -15.55 -21.56
CA ALA A 907 8.72 -16.22 -20.32
C ALA A 907 7.42 -17.00 -20.52
N ALA A 908 7.20 -18.00 -19.67
CA ALA A 908 5.92 -18.68 -19.54
C ALA A 908 5.41 -18.67 -18.09
N LEU A 909 4.12 -18.42 -17.91
CA LEU A 909 3.43 -18.45 -16.62
C LEU A 909 2.34 -19.52 -16.69
N ASN A 910 2.49 -20.59 -15.92
CA ASN A 910 1.45 -21.62 -15.77
C ASN A 910 0.57 -21.33 -14.55
N ILE A 911 -0.74 -21.53 -14.68
CA ILE A 911 -1.73 -21.31 -13.62
C ILE A 911 -2.44 -22.64 -13.38
N ASP A 912 -2.16 -23.26 -12.24
CA ASP A 912 -2.59 -24.62 -11.97
C ASP A 912 -2.85 -24.82 -10.48
N SER A 913 -4.03 -25.35 -10.17
CA SER A 913 -4.48 -25.69 -8.81
C SER A 913 -4.45 -24.46 -7.89
N VAL A 914 -5.25 -23.44 -8.24
CA VAL A 914 -5.19 -22.08 -7.65
C VAL A 914 -6.43 -21.67 -6.85
N GLY A 915 -7.39 -22.58 -6.69
CA GLY A 915 -8.66 -22.38 -6.00
C GLY A 915 -8.63 -22.58 -4.48
N ARG A 916 -7.47 -22.82 -3.84
CA ARG A 916 -7.37 -23.14 -2.40
C ARG A 916 -6.40 -22.24 -1.62
N LEU A 917 -6.26 -20.97 -2.01
CA LEU A 917 -5.29 -20.05 -1.42
C LEU A 917 -5.52 -19.79 0.08
N GLY A 918 -6.76 -19.48 0.48
CA GLY A 918 -7.09 -19.09 1.86
C GLY A 918 -6.22 -17.93 2.35
N THR A 919 -5.67 -18.04 3.55
CA THR A 919 -4.74 -17.05 4.12
C THR A 919 -3.27 -17.35 3.83
N THR A 920 -2.97 -18.39 3.05
CA THR A 920 -1.60 -18.79 2.76
C THR A 920 -0.95 -17.89 1.71
N PRO A 921 0.39 -17.75 1.71
CA PRO A 921 1.11 -17.11 0.61
C PRO A 921 0.90 -17.88 -0.70
N LEU A 922 0.78 -17.16 -1.82
CA LEU A 922 0.69 -17.77 -3.14
C LEU A 922 2.03 -18.40 -3.52
N GLY A 923 2.02 -19.68 -3.84
CA GLY A 923 3.21 -20.40 -4.24
C GLY A 923 3.64 -20.08 -5.67
N VAL A 924 4.95 -19.93 -5.88
CA VAL A 924 5.56 -19.75 -7.21
C VAL A 924 6.68 -20.77 -7.39
N ILE A 925 6.42 -21.81 -8.17
CA ILE A 925 7.36 -22.88 -8.49
C ILE A 925 8.15 -22.53 -9.75
N GLY A 926 9.41 -22.93 -9.82
CA GLY A 926 10.28 -22.64 -10.96
C GLY A 926 10.91 -21.25 -10.89
N SER A 927 10.85 -20.58 -9.73
CA SER A 927 11.46 -19.25 -9.53
C SER A 927 12.99 -19.23 -9.67
N GLY A 928 13.63 -20.41 -9.76
CA GLY A 928 15.04 -20.57 -10.07
C GLY A 928 15.38 -20.68 -11.56
N THR A 929 14.41 -20.52 -12.48
CA THR A 929 14.64 -20.59 -13.94
C THR A 929 15.20 -19.30 -14.55
N ALA A 930 15.08 -18.19 -13.82
CA ALA A 930 15.75 -16.93 -14.13
C ALA A 930 16.08 -16.14 -12.86
N THR A 931 17.13 -15.31 -12.91
CA THR A 931 17.59 -14.54 -11.74
C THR A 931 16.57 -13.53 -11.22
N GLU A 932 15.69 -13.05 -12.10
CA GLU A 932 14.77 -11.95 -11.82
C GLU A 932 13.46 -12.40 -11.15
N TRP A 933 13.05 -13.66 -11.27
CA TRP A 933 11.76 -14.13 -10.74
C TRP A 933 11.52 -13.79 -9.26
N PRO A 934 12.49 -14.01 -8.33
CA PRO A 934 12.29 -13.66 -6.93
C PRO A 934 12.08 -12.15 -6.73
N HIS A 935 12.71 -11.31 -7.56
CA HIS A 935 12.55 -9.86 -7.49
C HIS A 935 11.19 -9.42 -8.06
N VAL A 936 10.75 -10.02 -9.16
CA VAL A 936 9.44 -9.76 -9.77
C VAL A 936 8.33 -10.04 -8.76
N PHE A 937 8.27 -11.24 -8.18
CA PHE A 937 7.17 -11.60 -7.28
C PHE A 937 7.23 -10.91 -5.92
N ARG A 938 8.43 -10.58 -5.40
CA ARG A 938 8.53 -9.69 -4.22
C ARG A 938 8.01 -8.29 -4.51
N GLY A 939 8.31 -7.76 -5.69
CA GLY A 939 7.78 -6.47 -6.15
C GLY A 939 6.25 -6.51 -6.26
N ILE A 940 5.69 -7.56 -6.85
CA ILE A 940 4.24 -7.77 -6.94
C ILE A 940 3.60 -7.86 -5.55
N GLY A 941 4.19 -8.63 -4.64
CA GLY A 941 3.68 -8.74 -3.27
C GLY A 941 3.70 -7.41 -2.51
N PHE A 942 4.70 -6.56 -2.77
CA PHE A 942 4.75 -5.20 -2.23
C PHE A 942 3.65 -4.30 -2.82
N VAL A 943 3.39 -4.39 -4.12
CA VAL A 943 2.38 -3.55 -4.81
C VAL A 943 0.96 -3.98 -4.43
N THR A 944 0.70 -5.29 -4.43
CA THR A 944 -0.63 -5.86 -4.25
C THR A 944 -0.99 -6.15 -2.79
N GLY A 945 -0.01 -6.23 -1.90
CA GLY A 945 -0.17 -6.74 -0.53
C GLY A 945 -0.32 -8.27 -0.45
N ILE A 946 -0.31 -8.98 -1.58
CA ILE A 946 -0.50 -10.43 -1.63
C ILE A 946 0.85 -11.11 -1.44
N GLN A 947 1.01 -11.82 -0.32
CA GLN A 947 2.24 -12.55 -0.03
C GLN A 947 2.47 -13.68 -1.02
N THR A 948 3.71 -13.83 -1.48
CA THR A 948 4.14 -14.90 -2.38
C THR A 948 5.28 -15.71 -1.76
N GLN A 949 5.27 -17.03 -1.94
CA GLN A 949 6.34 -17.92 -1.49
C GLN A 949 7.04 -18.55 -2.69
N MET A 950 8.36 -18.31 -2.80
CA MET A 950 9.16 -18.78 -3.93
C MET A 950 9.72 -20.18 -3.67
N ALA A 951 9.50 -21.10 -4.60
CA ALA A 951 10.20 -22.38 -4.67
C ALA A 951 11.16 -22.37 -5.87
N GLN A 952 12.46 -22.46 -5.59
CA GLN A 952 13.50 -22.36 -6.64
C GLN A 952 13.63 -23.65 -7.46
N GLN A 953 13.43 -24.81 -6.82
CA GLN A 953 13.40 -26.10 -7.51
C GLN A 953 12.05 -26.26 -8.21
N GLY A 954 12.05 -26.77 -9.44
CA GLY A 954 10.85 -27.01 -10.22
C GLY A 954 10.14 -28.30 -9.80
N LEU A 955 8.81 -28.31 -9.87
CA LEU A 955 8.06 -29.54 -10.08
C LEU A 955 8.24 -29.95 -11.54
N GLU A 956 8.62 -31.21 -11.78
CA GLU A 956 8.79 -31.78 -13.12
C GLU A 956 7.47 -32.28 -13.74
N SER A 957 6.33 -32.00 -13.11
CA SER A 957 5.03 -32.63 -13.37
C SER A 957 3.87 -31.64 -13.56
N SER A 958 4.11 -30.49 -14.18
CA SER A 958 3.06 -29.56 -14.62
C SER A 958 3.57 -28.71 -15.80
N ASP A 959 2.69 -28.04 -16.53
CA ASP A 959 2.92 -27.52 -17.90
C ASP A 959 4.12 -26.59 -18.05
N GLN A 960 4.52 -25.84 -17.02
CA GLN A 960 5.73 -25.03 -17.04
C GLN A 960 6.99 -25.86 -17.34
N ALA A 961 7.00 -27.14 -16.97
CA ALA A 961 8.14 -28.03 -17.18
C ALA A 961 8.44 -28.22 -18.68
N SER A 962 7.40 -28.22 -19.54
CA SER A 962 7.55 -28.29 -21.00
C SER A 962 8.35 -27.11 -21.56
N PHE A 963 8.15 -25.91 -20.99
CA PHE A 963 8.90 -24.70 -21.37
C PHE A 963 10.33 -24.72 -20.84
N ILE A 964 10.51 -25.10 -19.57
CA ILE A 964 11.83 -25.19 -18.91
C ILE A 964 12.73 -26.20 -19.65
N ALA A 965 12.17 -27.34 -20.07
CA ALA A 965 12.88 -28.37 -20.83
C ALA A 965 13.45 -27.85 -22.16
N ARG A 966 12.89 -26.74 -22.70
CA ARG A 966 13.36 -26.08 -23.92
C ARG A 966 14.09 -24.76 -23.66
N GLY A 967 14.54 -24.54 -22.42
CA GLY A 967 15.34 -23.38 -22.04
C GLY A 967 14.54 -22.08 -21.92
N ILE A 968 13.20 -22.14 -21.93
CA ILE A 968 12.34 -20.98 -21.72
C ILE A 968 12.13 -20.81 -20.21
N PRO A 969 12.42 -19.64 -19.63
CA PRO A 969 12.21 -19.41 -18.21
C PRO A 969 10.70 -19.43 -17.91
N ALA A 970 10.29 -20.29 -16.98
CA ALA A 970 8.88 -20.46 -16.66
C ALA A 970 8.64 -20.68 -15.18
N VAL A 971 7.46 -20.28 -14.72
CA VAL A 971 6.99 -20.45 -13.35
C VAL A 971 5.55 -20.98 -13.34
N GLN A 972 5.18 -21.65 -12.25
CA GLN A 972 3.80 -22.05 -11.96
C GLN A 972 3.30 -21.29 -10.74
N LEU A 973 2.11 -20.68 -10.86
CA LEU A 973 1.32 -20.21 -9.73
C LEU A 973 0.49 -21.37 -9.21
N PHE A 974 0.60 -21.66 -7.92
CA PHE A 974 -0.09 -22.80 -7.29
C PHE A 974 -0.51 -22.47 -5.86
N THR A 975 -1.58 -23.11 -5.40
CA THR A 975 -2.01 -23.07 -4.00
C THR A 975 -1.64 -24.35 -3.26
N PRO A 976 -1.54 -24.34 -1.92
CA PRO A 976 -1.13 -25.52 -1.18
C PRO A 976 -2.03 -26.74 -1.46
N PRO A 977 -1.44 -27.94 -1.60
CA PRO A 977 -2.21 -29.15 -1.88
C PRO A 977 -3.15 -29.50 -0.72
N HIS A 978 -4.25 -30.16 -1.05
CA HIS A 978 -5.29 -30.55 -0.11
C HIS A 978 -5.76 -31.99 -0.37
N VAL A 979 -6.53 -32.54 0.58
CA VAL A 979 -6.94 -33.96 0.57
C VAL A 979 -7.87 -34.34 -0.58
N ASP A 980 -8.58 -33.36 -1.15
CA ASP A 980 -9.49 -33.57 -2.29
C ASP A 980 -8.76 -33.58 -3.65
N TYR A 981 -7.45 -33.28 -3.70
CA TYR A 981 -6.67 -33.24 -4.94
C TYR A 981 -6.69 -34.59 -5.68
N HIS A 982 -7.03 -34.54 -6.98
CA HIS A 982 -7.29 -35.71 -7.84
C HIS A 982 -8.34 -36.67 -7.23
N ARG A 983 -9.45 -36.14 -6.70
CA ARG A 983 -10.56 -36.96 -6.15
C ARG A 983 -11.93 -36.44 -6.58
N PRO A 984 -12.99 -37.26 -6.45
CA PRO A 984 -14.38 -36.82 -6.65
C PRO A 984 -14.84 -35.69 -5.72
N GLY A 985 -14.12 -35.47 -4.62
CA GLY A 985 -14.38 -34.40 -3.66
C GLY A 985 -13.88 -33.02 -4.10
N ASP A 986 -13.19 -32.90 -5.23
CA ASP A 986 -12.74 -31.61 -5.75
C ASP A 986 -13.88 -30.88 -6.47
N THR A 987 -14.75 -30.25 -5.68
CA THR A 987 -16.02 -29.65 -6.11
C THR A 987 -16.02 -28.13 -5.98
N ALA A 988 -16.81 -27.47 -6.84
CA ALA A 988 -16.81 -26.00 -6.99
C ALA A 988 -17.24 -25.23 -5.73
N ASP A 989 -18.05 -25.83 -4.85
CA ASP A 989 -18.47 -25.24 -3.58
C ASP A 989 -17.32 -25.05 -2.58
N LYS A 990 -16.20 -25.75 -2.79
CA LYS A 990 -15.03 -25.70 -1.92
C LYS A 990 -13.93 -24.76 -2.42
N VAL A 991 -14.12 -24.12 -3.57
CA VAL A 991 -13.17 -23.16 -4.14
C VAL A 991 -13.23 -21.83 -3.40
N ASP A 992 -12.07 -21.33 -3.00
CA ASP A 992 -11.87 -20.01 -2.40
C ASP A 992 -11.85 -18.92 -3.47
N VAL A 993 -13.03 -18.40 -3.79
CA VAL A 993 -13.21 -17.38 -4.83
C VAL A 993 -12.47 -16.06 -4.50
N PRO A 994 -12.51 -15.51 -3.26
CA PRO A 994 -11.64 -14.40 -2.88
C PRO A 994 -10.15 -14.69 -3.08
N GLY A 995 -9.73 -15.94 -2.80
CA GLY A 995 -8.39 -16.44 -3.12
C GLY A 995 -8.08 -16.36 -4.61
N LEU A 996 -9.00 -16.76 -5.48
CA LEU A 996 -8.83 -16.68 -6.94
C LEU A 996 -8.66 -15.25 -7.44
N VAL A 997 -9.39 -14.28 -6.88
CA VAL A 997 -9.20 -12.85 -7.21
C VAL A 997 -7.77 -12.41 -6.91
N ARG A 998 -7.20 -12.87 -5.77
CA ARG A 998 -5.82 -12.58 -5.39
C ARG A 998 -4.82 -13.24 -6.36
N VAL A 999 -5.04 -14.50 -6.74
CA VAL A 999 -4.19 -15.18 -7.74
C VAL A 999 -4.22 -14.46 -9.09
N ALA A 1000 -5.42 -14.13 -9.58
CA ALA A 1000 -5.60 -13.39 -10.84
C ALA A 1000 -4.91 -12.02 -10.80
N THR A 1001 -4.95 -11.34 -9.65
CA THR A 1001 -4.25 -10.07 -9.42
C THR A 1001 -2.73 -10.24 -9.53
N VAL A 1002 -2.15 -11.27 -8.91
CA VAL A 1002 -0.71 -11.56 -9.03
C VAL A 1002 -0.34 -11.94 -10.47
N ALA A 1003 -1.15 -12.77 -11.13
CA ALA A 1003 -0.93 -13.17 -12.52
C ALA A 1003 -0.94 -11.96 -13.46
N ARG A 1004 -1.90 -11.04 -13.29
CA ARG A 1004 -1.96 -9.79 -14.06
C ARG A 1004 -0.68 -8.98 -13.94
N GLU A 1005 -0.22 -8.74 -12.72
CA GLU A 1005 0.99 -7.94 -12.51
C GLU A 1005 2.24 -8.61 -13.08
N ALA A 1006 2.35 -9.94 -12.95
CA ALA A 1006 3.45 -10.69 -13.55
C ALA A 1006 3.45 -10.58 -15.08
N VAL A 1007 2.31 -10.83 -15.74
CA VAL A 1007 2.21 -10.78 -17.19
C VAL A 1007 2.38 -9.36 -17.71
N ALA A 1008 1.78 -8.36 -17.08
CA ALA A 1008 1.96 -6.95 -17.43
C ALA A 1008 3.43 -6.51 -17.31
N TYR A 1009 4.11 -6.89 -16.23
CA TYR A 1009 5.54 -6.62 -16.08
C TYR A 1009 6.37 -7.25 -17.21
N LEU A 1010 6.15 -8.54 -17.50
CA LEU A 1010 6.89 -9.27 -18.52
C LEU A 1010 6.58 -8.76 -19.94
N ALA A 1011 5.36 -8.31 -20.20
CA ALA A 1011 4.96 -7.78 -21.49
C ALA A 1011 5.60 -6.41 -21.79
N GLU A 1012 5.89 -5.64 -20.74
CA GLU A 1012 6.49 -4.30 -20.85
C GLU A 1012 8.01 -4.29 -20.72
N ARG A 1013 8.61 -5.33 -20.13
CA ARG A 1013 10.05 -5.40 -19.88
C ARG A 1013 10.86 -5.39 -21.19
N PRO A 1014 11.79 -4.43 -21.40
CA PRO A 1014 12.63 -4.39 -22.59
C PRO A 1014 13.59 -5.58 -22.65
N GLU A 1015 14.30 -5.85 -21.55
CA GLU A 1015 15.32 -6.90 -21.47
C GLU A 1015 14.69 -8.29 -21.28
N PRO A 1016 15.23 -9.34 -21.91
CA PRO A 1016 14.85 -10.72 -21.56
C PRO A 1016 15.21 -11.02 -20.09
N LEU A 1017 14.60 -12.08 -19.54
CA LEU A 1017 15.01 -12.62 -18.26
C LEU A 1017 16.37 -13.33 -18.40
N THR A 1018 17.19 -13.26 -17.36
CA THR A 1018 18.50 -13.92 -17.32
C THR A 1018 18.31 -15.38 -16.95
N ILE A 1019 18.35 -16.25 -17.95
CA ILE A 1019 18.11 -17.70 -17.83
C ILE A 1019 19.18 -18.36 -16.95
N THR A 1020 18.75 -19.09 -15.94
CA THR A 1020 19.60 -19.89 -15.03
C THR A 1020 19.41 -21.40 -15.21
N ILE A 1021 18.60 -21.79 -16.19
CA ILE A 1021 18.39 -23.19 -16.58
C ILE A 1021 19.71 -23.75 -17.11
N THR A 1022 20.19 -24.86 -16.53
CA THR A 1022 21.36 -25.57 -17.07
C THR A 1022 20.90 -26.44 -18.24
N PRO A 1023 21.40 -26.25 -19.47
CA PRO A 1023 21.00 -27.08 -20.59
C PRO A 1023 21.46 -28.52 -20.36
N THR A 1024 20.54 -29.48 -20.29
CA THR A 1024 20.87 -30.88 -20.56
C THR A 1024 21.20 -30.99 -22.05
N ALA A 1025 22.49 -30.95 -22.37
CA ALA A 1025 22.98 -31.10 -23.73
C ALA A 1025 22.53 -32.45 -24.33
N GLY A 1026 21.71 -32.40 -25.38
CA GLY A 1026 21.66 -33.43 -26.42
C GLY A 1026 21.25 -34.85 -26.00
N ALA A 1027 20.16 -35.04 -25.27
CA ALA A 1027 19.48 -36.34 -25.29
C ALA A 1027 18.68 -36.45 -26.60
N PRO A 1028 18.97 -37.41 -27.51
CA PRO A 1028 18.15 -37.64 -28.69
C PRO A 1028 16.71 -37.95 -28.26
N ALA A 1029 15.73 -37.50 -29.05
CA ALA A 1029 14.31 -37.83 -28.90
C ALA A 1029 13.97 -39.33 -29.12
N THR A 1030 14.94 -40.22 -28.98
CA THR A 1030 14.83 -41.67 -29.11
C THR A 1030 15.66 -42.34 -28.01
N ALA A 1031 15.33 -42.09 -26.77
CA ALA A 1031 15.60 -43.05 -25.71
C ALA A 1031 14.22 -43.48 -25.22
N ALA A 1032 13.83 -44.73 -25.55
CA ALA A 1032 12.76 -45.38 -24.83
C ALA A 1032 13.05 -45.17 -23.34
N ALA A 1033 12.07 -44.66 -22.60
CA ALA A 1033 12.16 -44.57 -21.15
C ALA A 1033 12.74 -45.91 -20.64
N PRO A 1034 13.81 -45.91 -19.82
CA PRO A 1034 14.23 -47.14 -19.17
C PRO A 1034 12.98 -47.70 -18.50
N ALA A 1035 12.69 -48.99 -18.75
CA ALA A 1035 11.47 -49.67 -18.36
C ALA A 1035 10.95 -49.09 -17.04
N SER A 1036 9.85 -48.34 -17.11
CA SER A 1036 9.28 -47.69 -15.94
C SER A 1036 9.14 -48.76 -14.86
N ALA A 1037 9.73 -48.54 -13.69
CA ALA A 1037 9.16 -49.12 -12.48
C ALA A 1037 7.65 -48.82 -12.57
N GLY A 1038 6.82 -49.86 -12.49
CA GLY A 1038 5.40 -49.78 -12.83
C GLY A 1038 4.66 -48.66 -12.09
N PRO A 1039 3.37 -48.42 -12.42
CA PRO A 1039 2.56 -47.40 -11.75
C PRO A 1039 2.68 -47.55 -10.23
N ARG A 1040 2.78 -46.44 -9.50
CA ARG A 1040 2.94 -46.45 -8.04
C ARG A 1040 1.75 -47.17 -7.41
N ARG A 1041 1.95 -48.39 -6.92
CA ARG A 1041 0.87 -49.20 -6.33
C ARG A 1041 0.66 -48.91 -4.85
N ALA A 1042 1.69 -48.44 -4.15
CA ALA A 1042 1.69 -48.21 -2.71
C ALA A 1042 1.50 -46.73 -2.34
N GLY A 1043 0.64 -46.50 -1.33
CA GLY A 1043 0.36 -45.20 -0.73
C GLY A 1043 0.89 -45.11 0.71
N PHE A 1044 1.57 -44.00 1.03
CA PHE A 1044 1.97 -43.67 2.40
C PHE A 1044 1.04 -42.63 3.05
N GLY A 1045 0.46 -41.72 2.27
CA GLY A 1045 -0.57 -40.78 2.74
C GLY A 1045 -0.08 -39.44 3.27
N VAL A 1046 1.16 -39.05 2.96
CA VAL A 1046 1.64 -37.66 3.17
C VAL A 1046 1.13 -36.76 2.05
N VAL A 1047 0.61 -35.58 2.43
CA VAL A 1047 0.40 -34.43 1.54
C VAL A 1047 1.67 -33.56 1.62
N PRO A 1048 2.45 -33.42 0.53
CA PRO A 1048 3.73 -32.70 0.58
C PRO A 1048 3.58 -31.18 0.74
N ASP A 1049 4.53 -30.55 1.40
CA ASP A 1049 4.79 -29.11 1.33
C ASP A 1049 5.79 -28.84 0.18
N PHE A 1050 5.27 -28.41 -0.98
CA PHE A 1050 6.08 -28.17 -2.18
C PHE A 1050 7.03 -26.97 -2.06
N ALA A 1051 6.83 -26.09 -1.07
CA ALA A 1051 7.70 -24.94 -0.84
C ALA A 1051 8.89 -25.27 0.08
N PHE A 1052 8.96 -26.49 0.61
CA PHE A 1052 10.05 -26.93 1.48
C PHE A 1052 11.34 -27.13 0.68
N ALA A 1053 12.38 -26.37 1.03
CA ALA A 1053 13.70 -26.42 0.36
C ALA A 1053 14.76 -27.26 1.11
N GLY A 1054 14.37 -27.96 2.18
CA GLY A 1054 15.26 -28.82 2.96
C GLY A 1054 15.31 -30.27 2.45
N PRO A 1055 16.26 -31.09 2.93
CA PRO A 1055 16.29 -32.52 2.62
C PRO A 1055 15.06 -33.23 3.22
N GLY A 1056 14.45 -34.13 2.45
CA GLY A 1056 13.28 -34.92 2.86
C GLY A 1056 11.97 -34.44 2.24
N VAL A 1057 10.85 -34.97 2.75
CA VAL A 1057 9.49 -34.60 2.35
C VAL A 1057 8.74 -34.09 3.57
N LYS A 1058 8.56 -32.78 3.64
CA LYS A 1058 7.77 -32.14 4.69
C LYS A 1058 6.28 -32.35 4.44
N ALA A 1059 5.54 -32.78 5.45
CA ALA A 1059 4.09 -32.96 5.39
C ALA A 1059 3.39 -31.62 5.64
N SER A 1060 2.66 -31.10 4.64
CA SER A 1060 1.71 -30.00 4.84
C SER A 1060 0.43 -30.51 5.50
N GLY A 1061 0.08 -31.77 5.25
CA GLY A 1061 -1.02 -32.49 5.87
C GLY A 1061 -0.88 -34.00 5.68
N LEU A 1062 -1.79 -34.76 6.27
CA LEU A 1062 -1.86 -36.22 6.15
C LEU A 1062 -3.25 -36.64 5.70
N VAL A 1063 -3.32 -37.70 4.91
CA VAL A 1063 -4.60 -38.34 4.57
C VAL A 1063 -5.12 -39.06 5.83
N PRO A 1064 -6.37 -38.81 6.27
CA PRO A 1064 -6.93 -39.50 7.44
C PRO A 1064 -6.94 -41.03 7.27
N GLY A 1065 -6.58 -41.74 8.33
CA GLY A 1065 -6.47 -43.20 8.36
C GLY A 1065 -5.27 -43.76 7.58
N SER A 1066 -4.40 -42.90 7.04
CA SER A 1066 -3.28 -43.34 6.21
C SER A 1066 -2.11 -43.94 7.00
N PRO A 1067 -1.23 -44.71 6.34
CA PRO A 1067 0.00 -45.20 6.94
C PRO A 1067 0.83 -44.11 7.65
N ALA A 1068 0.92 -42.91 7.07
CA ALA A 1068 1.66 -41.79 7.67
C ALA A 1068 1.05 -41.33 9.01
N GLU A 1069 -0.28 -41.22 9.10
CA GLU A 1069 -0.96 -40.89 10.36
C GLU A 1069 -0.81 -42.02 11.40
N GLN A 1070 -0.93 -43.28 10.95
CA GLN A 1070 -0.72 -44.46 11.81
C GLN A 1070 0.72 -44.56 12.34
N ALA A 1071 1.69 -44.03 11.60
CA ALA A 1071 3.08 -43.92 12.03
C ALA A 1071 3.32 -42.80 13.06
N GLY A 1072 2.27 -42.05 13.45
CA GLY A 1072 2.32 -40.97 14.41
C GLY A 1072 2.86 -39.65 13.84
N MET A 1073 3.01 -39.54 12.51
CA MET A 1073 3.38 -38.28 11.88
C MET A 1073 2.28 -37.24 12.08
N LYS A 1074 2.67 -35.97 12.05
CA LYS A 1074 1.77 -34.81 12.06
C LYS A 1074 2.13 -33.85 10.92
N ALA A 1075 1.19 -32.95 10.61
CA ALA A 1075 1.50 -31.81 9.75
C ALA A 1075 2.69 -31.02 10.34
N GLY A 1076 3.66 -30.67 9.49
CA GLY A 1076 4.92 -30.04 9.87
C GLY A 1076 6.12 -31.00 9.93
N ASP A 1077 5.89 -32.31 10.03
CA ASP A 1077 6.97 -33.31 10.12
C ASP A 1077 7.69 -33.49 8.78
N VAL A 1078 8.98 -33.86 8.83
CA VAL A 1078 9.80 -34.08 7.63
C VAL A 1078 10.19 -35.55 7.51
N LEU A 1079 9.67 -36.26 6.52
CA LEU A 1079 10.09 -37.62 6.21
C LEU A 1079 11.48 -37.59 5.54
N VAL A 1080 12.50 -38.09 6.23
CA VAL A 1080 13.90 -38.04 5.78
C VAL A 1080 14.42 -39.38 5.28
N GLU A 1081 13.75 -40.49 5.58
CA GLU A 1081 14.12 -41.83 5.12
C GLU A 1081 12.89 -42.73 4.94
N MET A 1082 12.89 -43.56 3.90
CA MET A 1082 11.87 -44.59 3.67
C MET A 1082 12.50 -45.85 3.07
N ALA A 1083 12.12 -47.02 3.60
CA ALA A 1083 12.63 -48.32 3.17
C ALA A 1083 14.17 -48.41 3.17
N GLY A 1084 14.82 -47.81 4.17
CA GLY A 1084 16.29 -47.78 4.29
C GLY A 1084 17.00 -46.84 3.31
N LYS A 1085 16.25 -46.02 2.57
CA LYS A 1085 16.79 -45.06 1.59
C LYS A 1085 16.59 -43.62 2.07
N PRO A 1086 17.66 -42.80 2.14
CA PRO A 1086 17.52 -41.39 2.48
C PRO A 1086 16.75 -40.66 1.39
N LEU A 1087 15.87 -39.75 1.79
CA LEU A 1087 15.06 -38.94 0.90
C LEU A 1087 15.69 -37.55 0.79
N ALA A 1088 16.26 -37.25 -0.37
CA ALA A 1088 16.83 -35.93 -0.64
C ALA A 1088 15.79 -34.94 -1.20
N SER A 1089 14.69 -35.44 -1.78
CA SER A 1089 13.66 -34.64 -2.45
C SER A 1089 12.35 -35.40 -2.59
N LEU A 1090 11.30 -34.70 -3.05
CA LEU A 1090 10.02 -35.32 -3.38
C LEU A 1090 10.11 -36.35 -4.51
N SER A 1091 11.00 -36.13 -5.50
CA SER A 1091 11.26 -37.12 -6.56
C SER A 1091 11.82 -38.41 -5.98
N ALA A 1092 12.82 -38.31 -5.09
CA ALA A 1092 13.39 -39.47 -4.43
C ALA A 1092 12.33 -40.27 -3.65
N TYR A 1093 11.42 -39.58 -2.97
CA TYR A 1093 10.28 -40.21 -2.30
C TYR A 1093 9.34 -40.92 -3.27
N SER A 1094 8.99 -40.28 -4.39
CA SER A 1094 8.13 -40.90 -5.40
C SER A 1094 8.79 -42.14 -6.01
N ASP A 1095 10.09 -42.10 -6.27
CA ASP A 1095 10.82 -43.22 -6.88
C ASP A 1095 10.98 -44.39 -5.91
N VAL A 1096 11.20 -44.11 -4.62
CA VAL A 1096 11.17 -45.13 -3.57
C VAL A 1096 9.81 -45.82 -3.53
N LEU A 1097 8.70 -45.06 -3.54
CA LEU A 1097 7.36 -45.64 -3.49
C LEU A 1097 6.97 -46.46 -4.73
N LYS A 1098 7.48 -46.13 -5.92
CA LYS A 1098 7.28 -46.97 -7.13
C LYS A 1098 7.90 -48.37 -6.99
N THR A 1099 8.86 -48.55 -6.09
CA THR A 1099 9.50 -49.86 -5.83
C THR A 1099 8.81 -50.71 -4.75
N LEU A 1100 7.76 -50.20 -4.10
CA LEU A 1100 7.13 -50.83 -2.94
C LEU A 1100 5.71 -51.33 -3.26
N ALA A 1101 5.26 -52.36 -2.53
CA ALA A 1101 3.95 -52.97 -2.70
C ALA A 1101 2.95 -52.60 -1.59
N PRO A 1102 1.64 -52.54 -1.88
CA PRO A 1102 0.60 -52.47 -0.84
C PRO A 1102 0.72 -53.60 0.16
N GLY A 1103 0.45 -53.34 1.44
CA GLY A 1103 0.58 -54.30 2.53
C GLY A 1103 2.03 -54.58 2.96
N GLN A 1104 3.03 -53.99 2.29
CA GLN A 1104 4.43 -54.11 2.68
C GLN A 1104 4.72 -53.24 3.91
N ALA A 1105 5.27 -53.85 4.97
CA ALA A 1105 5.82 -53.13 6.11
C ALA A 1105 7.18 -52.53 5.75
N VAL A 1106 7.33 -51.22 5.91
CA VAL A 1106 8.55 -50.47 5.57
C VAL A 1106 9.04 -49.64 6.75
N PRO A 1107 10.35 -49.63 7.06
CA PRO A 1107 10.90 -48.71 8.03
C PRO A 1107 10.91 -47.29 7.45
N ILE A 1108 10.60 -46.31 8.29
CA ILE A 1108 10.64 -44.88 7.97
C ILE A 1108 11.37 -44.13 9.08
N VAL A 1109 11.95 -42.99 8.72
CA VAL A 1109 12.48 -42.01 9.67
C VAL A 1109 11.94 -40.64 9.30
N PHE A 1110 11.33 -39.96 10.27
CA PHE A 1110 10.84 -38.60 10.11
C PHE A 1110 11.31 -37.71 11.26
N GLU A 1111 11.39 -36.40 11.02
CA GLU A 1111 11.74 -35.40 12.01
C GLU A 1111 10.49 -34.70 12.54
N HIS A 1112 10.29 -34.75 13.85
CA HIS A 1112 9.24 -34.05 14.60
C HIS A 1112 9.91 -33.07 15.57
N GLU A 1113 9.63 -31.77 15.44
CA GLU A 1113 10.23 -30.71 16.27
C GLU A 1113 11.78 -30.78 16.37
N GLY A 1114 12.43 -31.16 15.27
CA GLY A 1114 13.90 -31.30 15.18
C GLY A 1114 14.47 -32.58 15.80
N LYS A 1115 13.63 -33.54 16.21
CA LYS A 1115 14.05 -34.87 16.69
C LYS A 1115 13.67 -35.95 15.68
N LYS A 1116 14.59 -36.88 15.42
CA LYS A 1116 14.33 -38.04 14.55
C LYS A 1116 13.48 -39.08 15.28
N VAL A 1117 12.43 -39.53 14.62
CA VAL A 1117 11.50 -40.58 15.05
C VAL A 1117 11.56 -41.70 14.00
N SER A 1118 11.82 -42.92 14.45
CA SER A 1118 11.80 -44.12 13.60
C SER A 1118 10.51 -44.89 13.83
N ALA A 1119 9.87 -45.32 12.74
CA ALA A 1119 8.66 -46.14 12.80
C ALA A 1119 8.70 -47.21 11.71
N THR A 1120 7.93 -48.29 11.90
CA THR A 1120 7.65 -49.27 10.86
C THR A 1120 6.18 -49.15 10.52
N VAL A 1121 5.88 -49.01 9.23
CA VAL A 1121 4.53 -48.73 8.76
C VAL A 1121 4.14 -49.69 7.64
N THR A 1122 2.89 -50.17 7.64
CA THR A 1122 2.34 -50.96 6.55
C THR A 1122 1.75 -50.04 5.49
N LEU A 1123 2.27 -50.09 4.26
CA LEU A 1123 1.79 -49.24 3.17
C LEU A 1123 0.37 -49.65 2.73
N ALA A 1124 -0.45 -48.66 2.38
CA ALA A 1124 -1.79 -48.88 1.85
C ALA A 1124 -1.76 -49.10 0.33
N ALA A 1125 -2.81 -49.70 -0.22
CA ALA A 1125 -3.05 -49.64 -1.66
C ALA A 1125 -3.35 -48.18 -2.07
N ARG A 1126 -2.83 -47.75 -3.21
CA ARG A 1126 -3.09 -46.42 -3.78
C ARG A 1126 -4.51 -46.31 -4.33
#